data_AF-A0A6J2GX21-F1
#
_entry.id   AF-A0A6J2GX21-F1
#
_cell.length_a   1.000
_cell.length_b   1.000
_cell.length_c   1.000
_cell.angle_alpha   90.00
_cell.angle_beta   90.00
_cell.angle_gamma   90.00
#
_symmetry.space_group_name_H-M   'P 1'
#
loop_
_entity.id
_entity.type
_entity.pdbx_description
1 polymer ?
#
loop_
_entity_poly.entity_id
_entity_poly.type
_entity_poly.pdbx_seq_one_letter_code
_entity_poly.pdbx_strand_id
1 'polypeptide(L)'
;MWLGPEEVLLAGALWVTERANPFFLLQRRRGHGKGGGLTGLLVGTLDVVLDSSARVAPYRILHQTQDSQVYWAVACGSSRKEITKHWEWLENNLLQTLSIFDNEEDITTFVKGKIHGIIAEENKNEQPQSEEDPGKFKEAELKMRKQFGMPEVEKLVNYYSCSYWKGRVPRQGWLYLTVNHLCFYSFLLGKEVTLVIQWVDVTQLEKNATLLFPECIKVNTRDSELYFSMFLNINETFKLMEQLANIAMRQLLDNESFLQDKSLPKPRKPLKNISALKRDLDARAKNECYRATFRLPKDECLDGHTDCTLWTPFNKTHIPGQMFVSNNYICFASRAEEACHLIIPLREVTIVEKADSSSVLPSPLSISTKSKMTFFFANLKDRDFLVQRISDFLQRTPSKKPCGTDREWKWNLADASCEEVPELPSSSPLAISPMSALSHRPVNFCAGEVPTASQGLLKLFRRNSEELSGPKGAKEKMKEESWNIHFFEYGRGMCMYRTAKTRELVQKGIPENLRGELWLLFSGAWNEMVTHPGYYADLVEKSMGKYNLATEEIERDLHRSMPEHPAFQNELGIAALRRVLTAYAFRNPTIGYCQAMNIVTSVLLLYCNEEEAFWLLVALCERMLPDYYNTRVVGALVDQGIFEELTREYLPQLSEKMQDLGVISTISLSWFLTLFLSVMPFESAVVIVDCFFYEGIKFILQVSLAILDANMEKLLKCCDEGEAMTILGRYLDNVVNRQSVSPPIPHLHALLTSGDDPPLEIDIFELIKTSYEKYSNLKADDIEQMRFKQRLKVIQSLEDTAKKSVVRAVSGDISFSIEELEELYVVFKAKYLMSCYWGNNRAAAAARRDQSLPYLEQYRIDTEQFRDLFISLTPWACGAHTPVLAGRMFRLLDENRDSLINFKEFVTGMSGMYHGDLTEKLKVLYKLHLPPALNPEETESALEATSYFTEDVTTEELDICLHCESQETQEDKGRRNENGPEKEEKGTSPQDYRYYLRMWAKEKESKKETIKDLPKMSQEQFIELCKTLYNMFSEDPVEQELYHAIATVASLLLRIGEVGKKFSNRPTRKSEDCKANNTQDPVSEEESPTSEQSQNSAVEQQPQADHEEKASIDAQPEKTQQENQTLGDVSGEGQGSPLQLLSDDETKDDMSMSSYSMVSTGSLQCEDIADDTVLVGCEGSSAAARYGSTIDTDWSISFEQILASMLTETALVNYFEKKVNILQKIKDQKKVERQFSSSSDYELSSVSG
;
A
#
# COMPACT_ATOMS: atom_id res chain seq x y z
N MET A 1 -25.54 -22.24 17.48
CA MET A 1 -26.35 -21.19 16.82
C MET A 1 -27.71 -21.75 16.43
N TRP A 2 -28.75 -20.91 16.44
CA TRP A 2 -30.03 -21.24 15.81
C TRP A 2 -29.92 -21.21 14.28
N LEU A 3 -30.81 -21.95 13.61
CA LEU A 3 -30.89 -22.00 12.16
C LEU A 3 -32.29 -21.58 11.70
N GLY A 4 -32.36 -20.87 10.57
CA GLY A 4 -33.61 -20.76 9.83
C GLY A 4 -34.12 -22.17 9.52
N PRO A 5 -35.38 -22.53 9.87
CA PRO A 5 -35.92 -23.87 9.67
C PRO A 5 -35.84 -24.36 8.22
N GLU A 6 -34.82 -25.15 7.90
CA GLU A 6 -34.60 -25.74 6.57
C GLU A 6 -34.94 -27.23 6.57
N GLU A 7 -35.52 -27.69 5.47
CA GLU A 7 -35.99 -29.06 5.30
C GLU A 7 -34.81 -30.05 5.19
N VAL A 8 -34.94 -31.21 5.83
CA VAL A 8 -33.94 -32.29 5.85
C VAL A 8 -34.62 -33.60 5.47
N LEU A 9 -34.28 -34.12 4.29
CA LEU A 9 -34.88 -35.34 3.72
C LEU A 9 -34.31 -36.64 4.33
N LEU A 10 -33.14 -36.59 4.99
CA LEU A 10 -32.46 -37.77 5.54
C LEU A 10 -31.93 -37.52 6.97
N ALA A 11 -32.77 -37.77 7.96
CA ALA A 11 -32.40 -37.58 9.37
C ALA A 11 -31.36 -38.59 9.89
N GLY A 12 -31.36 -39.85 9.42
CA GLY A 12 -30.66 -40.96 10.08
C GLY A 12 -29.38 -41.49 9.41
N ALA A 13 -29.12 -41.17 8.14
CA ALA A 13 -28.10 -41.87 7.35
C ALA A 13 -26.66 -41.63 7.86
N LEU A 14 -26.31 -40.37 8.15
CA LEU A 14 -24.94 -39.93 8.47
C LEU A 14 -24.79 -39.44 9.92
N TRP A 15 -25.84 -39.59 10.71
CA TRP A 15 -26.01 -39.00 12.04
C TRP A 15 -26.36 -40.07 13.08
N VAL A 16 -26.18 -39.72 14.36
CA VAL A 16 -26.53 -40.52 15.53
C VAL A 16 -27.37 -39.62 16.44
N THR A 17 -28.61 -40.01 16.72
CA THR A 17 -29.43 -39.33 17.72
C THR A 17 -28.84 -39.59 19.11
N GLU A 18 -28.52 -38.53 19.86
CA GLU A 18 -27.98 -38.63 21.23
C GLU A 18 -29.01 -38.23 22.29
N ARG A 19 -30.00 -37.41 21.93
CA ARG A 19 -31.19 -37.10 22.73
C ARG A 19 -32.40 -36.95 21.81
N ALA A 20 -33.57 -37.33 22.28
CA ALA A 20 -34.83 -37.23 21.58
C ALA A 20 -35.94 -36.89 22.57
N ASN A 21 -36.90 -36.09 22.12
CA ASN A 21 -38.20 -35.88 22.77
C ASN A 21 -39.28 -35.90 21.66
N PRO A 22 -40.59 -35.84 21.97
CA PRO A 22 -41.64 -36.00 20.96
C PRO A 22 -41.62 -35.00 19.80
N PHE A 23 -40.91 -33.87 19.94
CA PHE A 23 -40.87 -32.80 18.95
C PHE A 23 -39.47 -32.48 18.41
N PHE A 24 -38.40 -32.96 19.05
CA PHE A 24 -37.03 -32.61 18.71
C PHE A 24 -36.05 -33.79 18.82
N LEU A 25 -35.10 -33.82 17.89
CA LEU A 25 -34.01 -34.80 17.81
C LEU A 25 -32.68 -34.07 17.83
N LEU A 26 -31.91 -34.24 18.89
CA LEU A 26 -30.53 -33.79 18.94
C LEU A 26 -29.60 -34.90 18.46
N GLN A 27 -28.83 -34.58 17.42
CA GLN A 27 -28.01 -35.52 16.68
C GLN A 27 -26.56 -35.07 16.65
N ARG A 28 -25.64 -36.03 16.76
CA ARG A 28 -24.21 -35.86 16.48
C ARG A 28 -23.84 -36.60 15.21
N ARG A 29 -22.92 -36.06 14.43
CA ARG A 29 -22.41 -36.69 13.20
C ARG A 29 -21.67 -38.01 13.51
N ARG A 30 -21.83 -39.02 12.66
CA ARG A 30 -21.06 -40.28 12.75
C ARG A 30 -19.57 -39.98 12.53
N GLY A 31 -18.70 -40.52 13.38
CA GLY A 31 -17.24 -40.34 13.30
C GLY A 31 -16.65 -39.16 14.10
N HIS A 32 -17.46 -38.27 14.69
CA HIS A 32 -16.96 -37.20 15.56
C HIS A 32 -16.90 -37.65 17.04
N GLY A 33 -15.74 -37.50 17.69
CA GLY A 33 -15.60 -37.56 19.16
C GLY A 33 -15.27 -38.91 19.82
N LYS A 34 -15.32 -40.06 19.13
CA LYS A 34 -14.77 -41.36 19.59
C LYS A 34 -14.30 -42.20 18.39
N GLY A 35 -13.17 -42.91 18.57
CA GLY A 35 -12.41 -43.70 17.59
C GLY A 35 -13.11 -44.09 16.28
N GLY A 36 -12.62 -43.53 15.16
CA GLY A 36 -13.19 -43.73 13.84
C GLY A 36 -12.77 -45.04 13.17
N GLY A 37 -13.68 -46.01 13.08
CA GLY A 37 -13.53 -47.16 12.18
C GLY A 37 -13.80 -46.82 10.70
N LEU A 38 -13.51 -47.77 9.80
CA LEU A 38 -13.62 -47.66 8.34
C LEU A 38 -14.97 -47.11 7.81
N THR A 39 -16.06 -47.28 8.57
CA THR A 39 -17.39 -46.74 8.23
C THR A 39 -17.48 -45.21 8.26
N GLY A 40 -16.59 -44.52 8.99
CA GLY A 40 -16.50 -43.05 8.97
C GLY A 40 -15.92 -42.48 7.67
N LEU A 41 -15.15 -43.28 6.93
CA LEU A 41 -14.43 -42.84 5.73
C LEU A 41 -15.33 -42.76 4.49
N LEU A 42 -16.31 -43.67 4.37
CA LEU A 42 -17.26 -43.73 3.25
C LEU A 42 -18.36 -42.66 3.33
N VAL A 43 -18.73 -42.24 4.55
CA VAL A 43 -19.77 -41.24 4.81
C VAL A 43 -19.40 -39.86 4.25
N GLY A 44 -18.13 -39.45 4.38
CA GLY A 44 -17.69 -38.11 3.97
C GLY A 44 -17.73 -37.85 2.46
N THR A 45 -17.71 -38.90 1.63
CA THR A 45 -17.73 -38.77 0.16
C THR A 45 -19.14 -38.57 -0.39
N LEU A 46 -20.16 -39.11 0.27
CA LEU A 46 -21.57 -39.00 -0.14
C LEU A 46 -22.18 -37.63 0.25
N ASP A 47 -21.70 -37.06 1.37
CA ASP A 47 -22.14 -35.79 1.97
C ASP A 47 -21.96 -34.57 1.05
N VAL A 48 -21.01 -34.62 0.12
CA VAL A 48 -20.74 -33.52 -0.83
C VAL A 48 -21.94 -33.25 -1.74
N VAL A 49 -22.61 -34.30 -2.19
CA VAL A 49 -23.53 -34.26 -3.35
C VAL A 49 -24.99 -34.04 -2.95
N LEU A 50 -25.42 -34.39 -1.73
CA LEU A 50 -26.84 -34.68 -1.46
C LEU A 50 -27.62 -33.81 -0.46
N ASP A 51 -27.01 -33.00 0.41
CA ASP A 51 -27.80 -32.26 1.43
C ASP A 51 -27.42 -30.76 1.53
N SER A 52 -28.26 -29.85 1.04
CA SER A 52 -27.87 -28.46 0.67
C SER A 52 -27.97 -27.40 1.79
N SER A 53 -28.48 -27.77 2.96
CA SER A 53 -28.90 -26.85 4.03
C SER A 53 -28.04 -26.97 5.31
N ALA A 54 -27.90 -28.18 5.85
CA ALA A 54 -27.32 -28.39 7.18
C ALA A 54 -25.82 -28.77 7.16
N ARG A 55 -24.91 -27.85 6.81
CA ARG A 55 -23.46 -28.16 6.73
C ARG A 55 -22.56 -27.47 7.78
N VAL A 56 -21.61 -28.28 8.25
CA VAL A 56 -20.34 -28.01 8.99
C VAL A 56 -20.33 -28.06 10.53
N ALA A 57 -21.45 -27.91 11.24
CA ALA A 57 -21.47 -28.20 12.69
C ALA A 57 -21.55 -29.72 12.99
N PRO A 58 -20.74 -30.29 13.92
CA PRO A 58 -20.80 -31.71 14.28
C PRO A 58 -22.05 -32.12 15.07
N TYR A 59 -22.81 -31.16 15.60
CA TYR A 59 -24.10 -31.39 16.26
C TYR A 59 -25.22 -30.56 15.62
N ARG A 60 -26.43 -31.14 15.54
CA ARG A 60 -27.65 -30.46 15.07
C ARG A 60 -28.86 -30.82 15.92
N ILE A 61 -29.86 -29.94 15.95
CA ILE A 61 -31.20 -30.23 16.45
C ILE A 61 -32.17 -30.16 15.27
N LEU A 62 -32.92 -31.24 15.07
CA LEU A 62 -34.03 -31.31 14.14
C LEU A 62 -35.35 -31.20 14.91
N HIS A 63 -36.34 -30.55 14.31
CA HIS A 63 -37.75 -30.63 14.70
C HIS A 63 -38.46 -31.70 13.85
N GLN A 64 -39.36 -32.46 14.48
CA GLN A 64 -40.21 -33.49 13.89
C GLN A 64 -41.57 -33.49 14.62
N THR A 65 -42.61 -34.02 13.97
CA THR A 65 -43.90 -34.41 14.57
C THR A 65 -44.14 -35.91 14.31
N GLN A 66 -45.06 -36.56 15.03
CA GLN A 66 -45.12 -38.03 15.10
C GLN A 66 -45.49 -38.70 13.77
N ASP A 67 -46.36 -38.07 12.97
CA ASP A 67 -46.78 -38.58 11.66
C ASP A 67 -45.96 -38.01 10.48
N SER A 68 -45.11 -37.00 10.72
CA SER A 68 -44.27 -36.38 9.68
C SER A 68 -43.00 -37.18 9.37
N GLN A 69 -42.84 -37.52 8.08
CA GLN A 69 -41.57 -38.00 7.52
C GLN A 69 -40.56 -36.87 7.22
N VAL A 70 -40.99 -35.61 7.34
CA VAL A 70 -40.19 -34.42 7.03
C VAL A 70 -39.61 -33.83 8.31
N TYR A 71 -38.30 -33.62 8.32
CA TYR A 71 -37.55 -33.06 9.44
C TYR A 71 -37.12 -31.62 9.12
N TRP A 72 -37.04 -30.76 10.14
CA TRP A 72 -36.63 -29.36 9.98
C TRP A 72 -35.41 -29.05 10.86
N ALA A 73 -34.28 -28.65 10.28
CA ALA A 73 -33.11 -28.26 11.06
C ALA A 73 -33.34 -26.89 11.72
N VAL A 74 -33.30 -26.83 13.06
CA VAL A 74 -33.63 -25.62 13.85
C VAL A 74 -32.44 -25.05 14.63
N ALA A 75 -31.41 -25.85 14.89
CA ALA A 75 -30.17 -25.38 15.51
C ALA A 75 -28.97 -26.27 15.14
N CYS A 76 -27.76 -25.73 15.25
CA CYS A 76 -26.52 -26.49 15.14
C CYS A 76 -25.44 -25.94 16.10
N GLY A 77 -24.39 -26.71 16.37
CA GLY A 77 -23.33 -26.29 17.29
C GLY A 77 -21.98 -26.94 16.98
N SER A 78 -20.91 -26.16 17.15
CA SER A 78 -19.52 -26.59 16.98
C SER A 78 -19.07 -27.52 18.11
N SER A 79 -19.66 -27.37 19.30
CA SER A 79 -19.34 -28.15 20.49
C SER A 79 -20.56 -28.80 21.13
N ARG A 80 -20.31 -29.86 21.91
CA ARG A 80 -21.34 -30.52 22.73
C ARG A 80 -22.01 -29.53 23.71
N LYS A 81 -21.22 -28.64 24.31
CA LYS A 81 -21.68 -27.65 25.29
C LYS A 81 -22.64 -26.64 24.66
N GLU A 82 -22.30 -26.12 23.48
CA GLU A 82 -23.14 -25.16 22.74
C GLU A 82 -24.49 -25.76 22.35
N ILE A 83 -24.50 -26.94 21.71
CA ILE A 83 -25.77 -27.54 21.24
C ILE A 83 -26.68 -27.96 22.40
N THR A 84 -26.09 -28.32 23.55
CA THR A 84 -26.87 -28.71 24.74
C THR A 84 -27.59 -27.50 25.34
N LYS A 85 -26.98 -26.31 25.31
CA LYS A 85 -27.66 -25.06 25.70
C LYS A 85 -28.89 -24.75 24.82
N HIS A 86 -28.79 -24.98 23.51
CA HIS A 86 -29.94 -24.83 22.60
C HIS A 86 -31.03 -25.88 22.85
N TRP A 87 -30.63 -27.12 23.16
CA TRP A 87 -31.56 -28.20 23.53
C TRP A 87 -32.34 -27.87 24.81
N GLU A 88 -31.64 -27.51 25.88
CA GLU A 88 -32.23 -27.13 27.16
C GLU A 88 -33.17 -25.93 27.03
N TRP A 89 -32.86 -24.99 26.13
CA TRP A 89 -33.77 -23.89 25.83
C TRP A 89 -35.08 -24.37 25.19
N LEU A 90 -35.02 -25.26 24.18
CA LEU A 90 -36.23 -25.82 23.54
C LEU A 90 -37.08 -26.63 24.52
N GLU A 91 -36.41 -27.44 25.35
CA GLU A 91 -37.03 -28.30 26.35
C GLU A 91 -37.77 -27.48 27.42
N ASN A 92 -37.14 -26.43 27.94
CA ASN A 92 -37.73 -25.58 28.99
C ASN A 92 -38.78 -24.58 28.47
N ASN A 93 -38.63 -24.05 27.25
CA ASN A 93 -39.47 -22.94 26.75
C ASN A 93 -40.58 -23.37 25.78
N LEU A 94 -40.38 -24.44 25.00
CA LEU A 94 -41.35 -24.86 23.99
C LEU A 94 -42.09 -26.15 24.36
N LEU A 95 -41.42 -27.14 24.97
CA LEU A 95 -41.97 -28.51 25.08
C LEU A 95 -43.39 -28.58 25.68
N GLN A 96 -43.63 -27.88 26.80
CA GLN A 96 -44.96 -27.83 27.43
C GLN A 96 -46.02 -27.13 26.56
N THR A 97 -45.62 -26.16 25.74
CA THR A 97 -46.53 -25.44 24.84
C THR A 97 -46.87 -26.29 23.61
N LEU A 98 -45.89 -27.03 23.07
CA LEU A 98 -46.11 -27.92 21.92
C LEU A 98 -47.09 -29.05 22.25
N SER A 99 -47.10 -29.56 23.48
CA SER A 99 -48.07 -30.58 23.93
C SER A 99 -49.52 -30.09 24.10
N ILE A 100 -49.81 -28.81 23.85
CA ILE A 100 -51.17 -28.24 23.90
C ILE A 100 -51.85 -28.24 22.52
N PHE A 101 -51.08 -28.38 21.43
CA PHE A 101 -51.61 -28.35 20.07
C PHE A 101 -52.12 -29.72 19.63
N ASP A 102 -53.34 -29.76 19.10
CA ASP A 102 -53.96 -30.96 18.54
C ASP A 102 -53.59 -31.24 17.06
N ASN A 103 -52.87 -30.31 16.40
CA ASN A 103 -52.54 -30.36 14.96
C ASN A 103 -51.03 -30.23 14.71
N GLU A 104 -50.44 -31.20 14.01
CA GLU A 104 -49.01 -31.24 13.68
C GLU A 104 -48.53 -30.10 12.76
N GLU A 105 -49.39 -29.61 11.87
CA GLU A 105 -49.06 -28.47 11.00
C GLU A 105 -48.96 -27.17 11.80
N ASP A 106 -49.82 -26.99 12.81
CA ASP A 106 -49.78 -25.84 13.71
C ASP A 106 -48.57 -25.91 14.65
N ILE A 107 -48.21 -27.10 15.15
CA ILE A 107 -46.95 -27.34 15.88
C ILE A 107 -45.75 -26.93 15.03
N THR A 108 -45.68 -27.42 13.80
CA THR A 108 -44.57 -27.12 12.88
C THR A 108 -44.50 -25.63 12.56
N THR A 109 -45.64 -24.99 12.33
CA THR A 109 -45.72 -23.55 12.03
C THR A 109 -45.36 -22.71 13.24
N PHE A 110 -45.79 -23.08 14.45
CA PHE A 110 -45.45 -22.41 15.70
C PHE A 110 -43.96 -22.54 16.02
N VAL A 111 -43.36 -23.73 15.91
CA VAL A 111 -41.91 -23.93 16.08
C VAL A 111 -41.15 -23.09 15.06
N LYS A 112 -41.55 -23.12 13.77
CA LYS A 112 -40.92 -22.27 12.75
C LYS A 112 -40.99 -20.78 13.10
N GLY A 113 -42.16 -20.30 13.52
CA GLY A 113 -42.36 -18.91 13.94
C GLY A 113 -41.52 -18.51 15.16
N LYS A 114 -41.45 -19.38 16.18
CA LYS A 114 -40.65 -19.15 17.39
C LYS A 114 -39.15 -19.14 17.09
N ILE A 115 -38.64 -20.06 16.29
CA ILE A 115 -37.22 -20.08 15.89
C ILE A 115 -36.85 -18.80 15.11
N HIS A 116 -37.69 -18.36 14.17
CA HIS A 116 -37.48 -17.06 13.50
C HIS A 116 -37.52 -15.88 14.48
N GLY A 117 -38.40 -15.92 15.49
CA GLY A 117 -38.46 -14.91 16.55
C GLY A 117 -37.17 -14.83 17.38
N ILE A 118 -36.64 -15.97 17.81
CA ILE A 118 -35.36 -16.04 18.56
C ILE A 118 -34.21 -15.50 17.71
N ILE A 119 -34.15 -15.89 16.43
CA ILE A 119 -33.15 -15.37 15.49
C ILE A 119 -33.29 -13.84 15.34
N ALA A 120 -34.52 -13.31 15.30
CA ALA A 120 -34.75 -11.87 15.23
C ALA A 120 -34.41 -11.12 16.55
N GLU A 121 -34.47 -11.78 17.70
CA GLU A 121 -34.05 -11.21 18.99
C GLU A 121 -32.54 -11.28 19.22
N GLU A 122 -31.87 -12.39 18.86
CA GLU A 122 -30.40 -12.45 18.87
C GLU A 122 -29.78 -11.39 17.95
N ASN A 123 -30.34 -11.20 16.74
CA ASN A 123 -29.89 -10.17 15.80
C ASN A 123 -30.28 -8.72 16.19
N LYS A 124 -31.07 -8.50 17.25
CA LYS A 124 -31.44 -7.14 17.72
C LYS A 124 -30.43 -6.53 18.68
N ASN A 125 -29.65 -7.36 19.36
CA ASN A 125 -28.62 -6.89 20.31
C ASN A 125 -27.30 -6.51 19.61
N GLU A 126 -27.11 -6.91 18.35
CA GLU A 126 -26.06 -6.39 17.46
C GLU A 126 -26.62 -5.19 16.67
N GLN A 127 -26.05 -3.99 16.82
CA GLN A 127 -26.56 -2.77 16.16
C GLN A 127 -26.50 -2.91 14.62
N PRO A 128 -27.64 -2.82 13.88
CA PRO A 128 -27.63 -3.01 12.45
C PRO A 128 -27.23 -1.74 11.69
N GLN A 129 -25.92 -1.50 11.51
CA GLN A 129 -25.42 -0.51 10.54
C GLN A 129 -25.48 -0.97 9.06
N SER A 130 -26.36 -1.90 8.69
CA SER A 130 -26.87 -2.05 7.31
C SER A 130 -28.14 -2.90 7.24
N GLU A 131 -29.21 -2.37 6.66
CA GLU A 131 -30.37 -3.17 6.19
C GLU A 131 -30.16 -3.73 4.76
N GLU A 132 -28.95 -3.57 4.18
CA GLU A 132 -28.73 -3.78 2.74
C GLU A 132 -28.38 -5.22 2.32
N ASP A 133 -27.84 -6.03 3.22
CA ASP A 133 -27.25 -7.33 2.87
C ASP A 133 -28.20 -8.51 3.15
N PRO A 134 -28.29 -9.52 2.26
CA PRO A 134 -29.17 -10.68 2.43
C PRO A 134 -28.88 -11.47 3.72
N GLY A 135 -29.91 -12.05 4.36
CA GLY A 135 -29.75 -12.82 5.61
C GLY A 135 -28.70 -13.94 5.53
N LYS A 136 -28.64 -14.68 4.41
CA LYS A 136 -27.59 -15.72 4.18
C LYS A 136 -26.18 -15.15 4.05
N PHE A 137 -26.04 -13.89 3.63
CA PHE A 137 -24.75 -13.20 3.59
C PHE A 137 -24.28 -12.81 4.99
N LYS A 138 -25.17 -12.24 5.81
CA LYS A 138 -24.89 -11.93 7.23
C LYS A 138 -24.51 -13.19 8.03
N GLU A 139 -25.18 -14.32 7.76
CA GLU A 139 -24.81 -15.61 8.35
C GLU A 139 -23.40 -16.07 7.93
N ALA A 140 -23.02 -15.91 6.66
CA ALA A 140 -21.69 -16.24 6.17
C ALA A 140 -20.60 -15.32 6.75
N GLU A 141 -20.90 -14.04 6.93
CA GLU A 141 -20.02 -13.06 7.56
C GLU A 141 -19.79 -13.37 9.05
N LEU A 142 -20.85 -13.68 9.79
CA LEU A 142 -20.78 -14.06 11.21
C LEU A 142 -20.02 -15.40 11.39
N LYS A 143 -20.21 -16.36 10.47
CA LYS A 143 -19.41 -17.60 10.41
C LYS A 143 -17.92 -17.30 10.16
N MET A 144 -17.59 -16.42 9.22
CA MET A 144 -16.22 -15.99 8.95
C MET A 144 -15.59 -15.36 10.20
N ARG A 145 -16.25 -14.40 10.85
CA ARG A 145 -15.76 -13.78 12.10
C ARG A 145 -15.44 -14.82 13.17
N LYS A 146 -16.35 -15.76 13.43
CA LYS A 146 -16.16 -16.82 14.43
C LYS A 146 -15.11 -17.86 14.06
N GLN A 147 -14.99 -18.22 12.77
CA GLN A 147 -14.08 -19.28 12.31
C GLN A 147 -12.61 -18.82 12.20
N PHE A 148 -12.38 -17.54 11.88
CA PHE A 148 -11.04 -16.98 11.63
C PHE A 148 -10.61 -15.92 12.67
N GLY A 149 -11.43 -15.63 13.69
CA GLY A 149 -11.14 -14.60 14.70
C GLY A 149 -11.10 -13.17 14.16
N MET A 150 -11.80 -12.90 13.05
CA MET A 150 -11.70 -11.61 12.35
C MET A 150 -12.39 -10.47 13.12
N PRO A 151 -11.78 -9.27 13.21
CA PRO A 151 -12.35 -8.13 13.91
C PRO A 151 -13.58 -7.57 13.16
N GLU A 152 -14.46 -6.86 13.87
CA GLU A 152 -15.68 -6.27 13.29
C GLU A 152 -15.41 -5.28 12.15
N VAL A 153 -14.23 -4.63 12.18
CA VAL A 153 -13.76 -3.69 11.15
C VAL A 153 -13.47 -4.39 9.82
N GLU A 154 -13.16 -5.69 9.83
CA GLU A 154 -12.96 -6.48 8.62
C GLU A 154 -14.30 -6.86 7.99
N LYS A 155 -14.52 -6.42 6.74
CA LYS A 155 -15.78 -6.59 6.02
C LYS A 155 -15.69 -7.70 4.99
N LEU A 156 -16.64 -8.64 5.02
CA LEU A 156 -16.77 -9.65 3.96
C LEU A 156 -17.21 -8.96 2.66
N VAL A 157 -16.48 -9.22 1.57
CA VAL A 157 -16.81 -8.74 0.23
C VAL A 157 -17.71 -9.78 -0.45
N ASN A 158 -17.24 -11.02 -0.56
CA ASN A 158 -18.05 -12.13 -1.08
C ASN A 158 -17.52 -13.49 -0.60
N TYR A 159 -18.31 -14.55 -0.76
CA TYR A 159 -17.89 -15.91 -0.47
C TYR A 159 -18.27 -16.89 -1.59
N TYR A 160 -17.44 -17.90 -1.80
CA TYR A 160 -17.53 -18.85 -2.90
C TYR A 160 -17.30 -20.29 -2.40
N SER A 161 -18.06 -21.25 -2.91
CA SER A 161 -17.74 -22.67 -2.73
C SER A 161 -16.65 -23.06 -3.74
N CYS A 162 -15.60 -23.74 -3.27
CA CYS A 162 -14.49 -24.19 -4.10
C CYS A 162 -13.71 -25.34 -3.41
N SER A 163 -12.73 -25.88 -4.12
CA SER A 163 -11.81 -26.91 -3.61
C SER A 163 -10.39 -26.38 -3.56
N TYR A 164 -9.78 -26.38 -2.36
CA TYR A 164 -8.36 -26.13 -2.16
C TYR A 164 -7.56 -27.43 -2.32
N TRP A 165 -6.44 -27.39 -3.04
CA TRP A 165 -5.61 -28.57 -3.28
C TRP A 165 -4.36 -28.58 -2.39
N LYS A 166 -4.31 -29.50 -1.43
CA LYS A 166 -3.09 -29.81 -0.66
C LYS A 166 -2.40 -31.01 -1.33
N GLY A 167 -1.49 -30.73 -2.25
CA GLY A 167 -0.92 -31.75 -3.15
C GLY A 167 -2.00 -32.30 -4.10
N ARG A 168 -2.14 -33.62 -4.20
CA ARG A 168 -3.14 -34.27 -5.07
C ARG A 168 -4.52 -34.46 -4.42
N VAL A 169 -4.74 -33.94 -3.21
CA VAL A 169 -6.00 -34.15 -2.46
C VAL A 169 -6.82 -32.86 -2.43
N PRO A 170 -7.99 -32.81 -3.10
CA PRO A 170 -8.90 -31.68 -3.00
C PRO A 170 -9.57 -31.66 -1.63
N ARG A 171 -9.64 -30.47 -1.04
CA ARG A 171 -10.32 -30.15 0.21
C ARG A 171 -11.44 -29.19 -0.16
N GLN A 172 -12.66 -29.70 -0.24
CA GLN A 172 -13.82 -28.89 -0.60
C GLN A 172 -14.28 -28.06 0.60
N GLY A 173 -14.50 -26.77 0.36
CA GLY A 173 -14.81 -25.82 1.41
C GLY A 173 -15.36 -24.50 0.87
N TRP A 174 -15.16 -23.46 1.67
CA TRP A 174 -15.63 -22.11 1.39
C TRP A 174 -14.46 -21.13 1.42
N LEU A 175 -14.35 -20.34 0.35
CA LEU A 175 -13.45 -19.21 0.21
C LEU A 175 -14.22 -17.94 0.54
N TYR A 176 -13.74 -17.19 1.53
CA TYR A 176 -14.24 -15.89 1.95
C TYR A 176 -13.24 -14.83 1.49
N LEU A 177 -13.68 -13.85 0.72
CA LEU A 177 -12.87 -12.72 0.29
C LEU A 177 -13.31 -11.49 1.08
N THR A 178 -12.40 -10.88 1.83
CA THR A 178 -12.61 -9.65 2.58
C THR A 178 -11.82 -8.51 1.94
N VAL A 179 -11.91 -7.30 2.52
CA VAL A 179 -11.17 -6.13 2.01
C VAL A 179 -9.67 -6.36 2.06
N ASN A 180 -9.16 -6.92 3.16
CA ASN A 180 -7.71 -7.07 3.40
C ASN A 180 -7.22 -8.52 3.32
N HIS A 181 -8.11 -9.51 3.38
CA HIS A 181 -7.76 -10.94 3.50
C HIS A 181 -8.50 -11.85 2.51
N LEU A 182 -7.81 -12.94 2.16
CA LEU A 182 -8.36 -14.16 1.59
C LEU A 182 -8.39 -15.22 2.70
N CYS A 183 -9.57 -15.75 3.01
CA CYS A 183 -9.72 -16.79 4.02
C CYS A 183 -10.38 -18.05 3.41
N PHE A 184 -9.89 -19.25 3.72
CA PHE A 184 -10.48 -20.50 3.23
C PHE A 184 -10.71 -21.47 4.38
N TYR A 185 -11.86 -22.15 4.37
CA TYR A 185 -12.23 -23.14 5.37
C TYR A 185 -12.81 -24.42 4.77
N SER A 186 -12.30 -25.58 5.19
CA SER A 186 -12.77 -26.92 4.83
C SER A 186 -12.70 -27.87 6.01
N PHE A 187 -13.77 -28.63 6.25
CA PHE A 187 -13.75 -29.79 7.15
C PHE A 187 -14.20 -31.04 6.39
N LEU A 188 -13.25 -31.92 6.05
CA LEU A 188 -13.49 -33.10 5.21
C LEU A 188 -12.72 -34.32 5.72
N LEU A 189 -13.44 -35.43 5.93
CA LEU A 189 -12.91 -36.71 6.48
C LEU A 189 -12.18 -36.54 7.82
N GLY A 190 -12.74 -35.73 8.73
CA GLY A 190 -12.17 -35.47 10.04
C GLY A 190 -10.92 -34.58 10.02
N LYS A 191 -10.50 -34.07 8.86
CA LYS A 191 -9.39 -33.12 8.73
C LYS A 191 -9.93 -31.72 8.49
N GLU A 192 -9.61 -30.83 9.41
CA GLU A 192 -9.84 -29.39 9.30
C GLU A 192 -8.72 -28.73 8.50
N VAL A 193 -9.05 -27.77 7.66
CA VAL A 193 -8.11 -26.94 6.91
C VAL A 193 -8.65 -25.51 6.93
N THR A 194 -7.87 -24.64 7.55
CA THR A 194 -8.15 -23.21 7.69
C THR A 194 -6.96 -22.46 7.12
N LEU A 195 -7.20 -21.46 6.27
CA LEU A 195 -6.17 -20.61 5.67
C LEU A 195 -6.60 -19.15 5.83
N VAL A 196 -5.66 -18.28 6.17
CA VAL A 196 -5.80 -16.83 6.17
C VAL A 196 -4.56 -16.25 5.50
N ILE A 197 -4.76 -15.36 4.53
CA ILE A 197 -3.70 -14.75 3.72
C ILE A 197 -4.05 -13.27 3.59
N GLN A 198 -3.09 -12.37 3.84
CA GLN A 198 -3.30 -10.96 3.55
C GLN A 198 -3.13 -10.72 2.04
N TRP A 199 -3.92 -9.83 1.44
CA TRP A 199 -3.74 -9.48 0.02
C TRP A 199 -2.34 -8.88 -0.28
N VAL A 200 -1.70 -8.28 0.74
CA VAL A 200 -0.32 -7.77 0.65
C VAL A 200 0.76 -8.86 0.57
N ASP A 201 0.47 -10.09 1.01
CA ASP A 201 1.39 -11.22 0.96
C ASP A 201 1.34 -11.98 -0.37
N VAL A 202 0.33 -11.71 -1.21
CA VAL A 202 0.14 -12.36 -2.51
C VAL A 202 1.19 -11.85 -3.50
N THR A 203 2.01 -12.73 -4.05
CA THR A 203 3.10 -12.42 -4.99
C THR A 203 2.73 -12.64 -6.45
N GLN A 204 1.75 -13.51 -6.70
CA GLN A 204 1.25 -13.82 -8.04
C GLN A 204 -0.18 -14.34 -7.93
N LEU A 205 -1.02 -13.93 -8.88
CA LEU A 205 -2.37 -14.45 -9.04
C LEU A 205 -2.54 -14.87 -10.50
N GLU A 206 -2.84 -16.14 -10.76
CA GLU A 206 -2.97 -16.67 -12.12
C GLU A 206 -4.17 -17.60 -12.26
N LYS A 207 -4.87 -17.49 -13.39
CA LYS A 207 -5.85 -18.49 -13.81
C LYS A 207 -5.13 -19.52 -14.68
N ASN A 208 -4.92 -20.72 -14.14
CA ASN A 208 -4.23 -21.81 -14.84
C ASN A 208 -5.20 -22.98 -15.07
N ALA A 209 -5.03 -23.67 -16.20
CA ALA A 209 -5.63 -24.98 -16.45
C ALA A 209 -4.49 -25.93 -16.76
N THR A 210 -4.35 -27.01 -15.97
CA THR A 210 -3.28 -28.00 -16.17
C THR A 210 -3.88 -29.39 -16.30
N LEU A 211 -3.10 -30.34 -16.81
CA LEU A 211 -3.50 -31.74 -16.90
C LEU A 211 -3.86 -32.38 -15.53
N LEU A 212 -3.42 -31.76 -14.43
CA LEU A 212 -3.69 -32.21 -13.05
C LEU A 212 -4.82 -31.42 -12.36
N PHE A 213 -5.07 -30.18 -12.78
CA PHE A 213 -6.08 -29.31 -12.16
C PHE A 213 -7.02 -28.72 -13.24
N PRO A 214 -8.34 -29.01 -13.19
CA PRO A 214 -9.31 -28.26 -13.99
C PRO A 214 -9.26 -26.77 -13.60
N GLU A 215 -9.74 -25.87 -14.46
CA GLU A 215 -9.64 -24.40 -14.32
C GLU A 215 -9.52 -23.95 -12.86
N CYS A 216 -8.33 -23.48 -12.49
CA CYS A 216 -7.97 -23.15 -11.13
C CYS A 216 -7.38 -21.73 -11.03
N ILE A 217 -7.55 -21.14 -9.85
CA ILE A 217 -6.87 -19.93 -9.44
C ILE A 217 -5.67 -20.36 -8.60
N LYS A 218 -4.47 -20.05 -9.09
CA LYS A 218 -3.21 -20.19 -8.38
C LYS A 218 -2.92 -18.87 -7.65
N VAL A 219 -2.79 -18.94 -6.33
CA VAL A 219 -2.40 -17.84 -5.44
C VAL A 219 -1.01 -18.16 -4.92
N ASN A 220 -0.01 -17.37 -5.31
CA ASN A 220 1.33 -17.45 -4.75
C ASN A 220 1.51 -16.43 -3.64
N THR A 221 2.29 -16.82 -2.65
CA THR A 221 2.81 -15.97 -1.57
C THR A 221 4.33 -16.17 -1.51
N ARG A 222 5.03 -15.46 -0.62
CA ARG A 222 6.48 -15.64 -0.43
C ARG A 222 6.86 -17.06 0.02
N ASP A 223 6.01 -17.69 0.83
CA ASP A 223 6.28 -18.98 1.47
C ASP A 223 5.51 -20.17 0.85
N SER A 224 4.49 -19.93 0.03
CA SER A 224 3.58 -20.98 -0.43
C SER A 224 2.87 -20.70 -1.75
N GLU A 225 2.59 -21.77 -2.51
CA GLU A 225 1.69 -21.77 -3.66
C GLU A 225 0.39 -22.50 -3.29
N LEU A 226 -0.75 -21.90 -3.59
CA LEU A 226 -2.07 -22.41 -3.23
C LEU A 226 -2.97 -22.48 -4.46
N TYR A 227 -3.67 -23.59 -4.62
CA TYR A 227 -4.47 -23.88 -5.81
C TYR A 227 -5.93 -24.07 -5.42
N PHE A 228 -6.82 -23.26 -5.99
CA PHE A 228 -8.27 -23.32 -5.76
C PHE A 228 -8.99 -23.61 -7.08
N SER A 229 -9.91 -24.58 -7.12
CA SER A 229 -10.70 -24.87 -8.33
C SER A 229 -12.16 -25.23 -8.00
N MET A 230 -12.93 -25.66 -9.00
CA MET A 230 -14.36 -25.99 -8.87
C MET A 230 -15.27 -24.81 -8.52
N PHE A 231 -14.88 -23.59 -8.90
CA PHE A 231 -15.73 -22.40 -8.79
C PHE A 231 -16.91 -22.46 -9.79
N LEU A 232 -18.08 -21.96 -9.38
CA LEU A 232 -19.25 -21.81 -10.28
C LEU A 232 -19.01 -20.76 -11.39
N ASN A 233 -18.28 -19.68 -11.08
CA ASN A 233 -17.89 -18.65 -12.03
C ASN A 233 -16.45 -18.20 -11.72
N ILE A 234 -15.47 -18.96 -12.21
CA ILE A 234 -14.05 -18.69 -11.94
C ILE A 234 -13.61 -17.31 -12.46
N ASN A 235 -14.13 -16.86 -13.61
CA ASN A 235 -13.72 -15.60 -14.22
C ASN A 235 -14.16 -14.38 -13.40
N GLU A 236 -15.36 -14.41 -12.81
CA GLU A 236 -15.82 -13.36 -11.91
C GLU A 236 -15.08 -13.40 -10.56
N THR A 237 -14.85 -14.60 -10.02
CA THR A 237 -14.08 -14.78 -8.78
C THR A 237 -12.66 -14.23 -8.94
N PHE A 238 -11.98 -14.60 -10.03
CA PHE A 238 -10.63 -14.15 -10.35
C PHE A 238 -10.56 -12.63 -10.45
N LYS A 239 -11.44 -11.99 -11.23
CA LYS A 239 -11.47 -10.51 -11.35
C LYS A 239 -11.69 -9.79 -10.01
N LEU A 240 -12.49 -10.36 -9.11
CA LEU A 240 -12.67 -9.79 -7.77
C LEU A 240 -11.40 -9.95 -6.92
N MET A 241 -10.71 -11.08 -7.02
CA MET A 241 -9.42 -11.30 -6.35
C MET A 241 -8.33 -10.35 -6.90
N GLU A 242 -8.30 -10.10 -8.22
CA GLU A 242 -7.41 -9.11 -8.84
C GLU A 242 -7.69 -7.70 -8.31
N GLN A 243 -8.96 -7.30 -8.24
CA GLN A 243 -9.36 -5.98 -7.70
C GLN A 243 -8.93 -5.80 -6.24
N LEU A 244 -9.17 -6.80 -5.39
CA LEU A 244 -8.81 -6.74 -3.97
C LEU A 244 -7.28 -6.71 -3.77
N ALA A 245 -6.54 -7.53 -4.52
CA ALA A 245 -5.09 -7.48 -4.55
C ALA A 245 -4.56 -6.10 -5.02
N ASN A 246 -5.11 -5.54 -6.11
CA ASN A 246 -4.69 -4.22 -6.61
C ASN A 246 -4.99 -3.09 -5.59
N ILE A 247 -6.10 -3.17 -4.85
CA ILE A 247 -6.45 -2.23 -3.78
C ILE A 247 -5.45 -2.34 -2.61
N ALA A 248 -5.14 -3.56 -2.16
CA ALA A 248 -4.15 -3.76 -1.10
C ALA A 248 -2.74 -3.32 -1.51
N MET A 249 -2.38 -3.51 -2.79
CA MET A 249 -1.11 -3.03 -3.34
C MET A 249 -1.03 -1.49 -3.42
N ARG A 250 -2.11 -0.81 -3.82
CA ARG A 250 -2.20 0.67 -3.75
C ARG A 250 -2.09 1.17 -2.31
N GLN A 251 -2.72 0.48 -1.35
CA GLN A 251 -2.61 0.82 0.08
C GLN A 251 -1.17 0.77 0.62
N LEU A 252 -0.31 -0.14 0.14
CA LEU A 252 1.11 -0.18 0.53
C LEU A 252 1.91 1.05 0.06
N LEU A 253 1.54 1.61 -1.09
CA LEU A 253 2.21 2.76 -1.70
C LEU A 253 1.70 4.08 -1.13
N ASP A 254 0.38 4.29 -1.20
CA ASP A 254 -0.24 5.61 -1.04
C ASP A 254 -0.97 5.76 0.31
N ASN A 255 -1.01 4.71 1.14
CA ASN A 255 -1.79 4.60 2.39
C ASN A 255 -3.32 4.85 2.22
N GLU A 256 -3.85 4.95 0.99
CA GLU A 256 -5.27 5.19 0.73
C GLU A 256 -6.13 3.95 1.08
N SER A 257 -6.59 3.86 2.33
CA SER A 257 -7.49 2.81 2.79
C SER A 257 -8.78 2.75 1.94
N PHE A 258 -9.34 1.56 1.73
CA PHE A 258 -10.61 1.42 1.03
C PHE A 258 -11.73 2.20 1.75
N LEU A 259 -12.22 3.26 1.08
CA LEU A 259 -13.42 4.01 1.47
C LEU A 259 -14.61 3.53 0.63
N GLN A 260 -15.66 3.03 1.28
CA GLN A 260 -16.89 2.56 0.64
C GLN A 260 -17.71 3.73 0.08
N ASP A 261 -18.17 3.62 -1.17
CA ASP A 261 -19.03 4.63 -1.78
C ASP A 261 -20.49 4.38 -1.40
N LYS A 262 -21.03 5.26 -0.56
CA LYS A 262 -22.42 5.20 -0.08
C LYS A 262 -23.42 5.83 -1.04
N SER A 263 -22.98 6.44 -2.15
CA SER A 263 -23.84 7.14 -3.11
C SER A 263 -24.50 6.23 -4.16
N LEU A 264 -24.04 4.97 -4.26
CA LEU A 264 -24.46 4.04 -5.31
C LEU A 264 -25.97 3.72 -5.29
N PRO A 265 -26.66 3.75 -6.46
CA PRO A 265 -28.09 3.47 -6.54
C PRO A 265 -28.48 2.09 -5.98
N LYS A 266 -29.49 2.05 -5.11
CA LYS A 266 -30.02 0.80 -4.57
C LYS A 266 -30.69 -0.04 -5.67
N PRO A 267 -30.38 -1.34 -5.81
CA PRO A 267 -30.97 -2.17 -6.84
C PRO A 267 -32.47 -2.36 -6.60
N ARG A 268 -33.29 -2.28 -7.66
CA ARG A 268 -34.76 -2.43 -7.59
C ARG A 268 -35.25 -3.79 -7.05
N LYS A 269 -34.35 -4.77 -6.92
CA LYS A 269 -34.56 -6.07 -6.27
C LYS A 269 -33.27 -6.44 -5.52
N PRO A 270 -33.34 -6.99 -4.29
CA PRO A 270 -32.16 -7.50 -3.62
C PRO A 270 -31.59 -8.69 -4.40
N LEU A 271 -30.31 -8.61 -4.75
CA LEU A 271 -29.59 -9.71 -5.40
C LEU A 271 -29.30 -10.80 -4.36
N LYS A 272 -29.65 -12.05 -4.66
CA LYS A 272 -29.33 -13.17 -3.77
C LYS A 272 -27.80 -13.34 -3.70
N ASN A 273 -27.28 -13.37 -2.48
CA ASN A 273 -25.86 -13.67 -2.16
C ASN A 273 -24.82 -12.67 -2.72
N ILE A 274 -25.17 -11.40 -2.95
CA ILE A 274 -24.20 -10.36 -3.33
C ILE A 274 -24.30 -9.19 -2.34
N SER A 275 -23.18 -8.83 -1.72
CA SER A 275 -23.10 -7.75 -0.72
C SER A 275 -23.18 -6.36 -1.35
N ALA A 276 -23.47 -5.36 -0.52
CA ALA A 276 -23.29 -3.95 -0.88
C ALA A 276 -21.85 -3.63 -1.31
N LEU A 277 -20.87 -4.26 -0.67
CA LEU A 277 -19.44 -4.03 -0.89
C LEU A 277 -18.95 -4.59 -2.24
N LYS A 278 -19.40 -5.78 -2.64
CA LYS A 278 -19.12 -6.32 -3.98
C LYS A 278 -19.79 -5.47 -5.07
N ARG A 279 -21.02 -4.99 -4.85
CA ARG A 279 -21.69 -4.07 -5.79
C ARG A 279 -20.88 -2.79 -6.01
N ASP A 280 -20.27 -2.27 -4.96
CA ASP A 280 -19.39 -1.09 -5.01
C ASP A 280 -18.12 -1.34 -5.83
N LEU A 281 -17.39 -2.43 -5.54
CA LEU A 281 -16.20 -2.82 -6.32
C LEU A 281 -16.53 -3.09 -7.81
N ASP A 282 -17.61 -3.82 -8.09
CA ASP A 282 -18.08 -4.09 -9.46
C ASP A 282 -18.48 -2.79 -10.20
N ALA A 283 -18.96 -1.76 -9.48
CA ALA A 283 -19.29 -0.45 -10.05
C ALA A 283 -18.03 0.39 -10.32
N ARG A 284 -17.07 0.42 -9.38
CA ARG A 284 -15.77 1.10 -9.57
C ARG A 284 -15.02 0.58 -10.78
N ALA A 285 -14.90 -0.74 -10.92
CA ALA A 285 -14.19 -1.33 -12.07
C ALA A 285 -14.87 -0.99 -13.41
N LYS A 286 -16.20 -0.88 -13.44
CA LYS A 286 -16.93 -0.40 -14.63
C LYS A 286 -16.70 1.09 -14.88
N ASN A 287 -16.63 1.92 -13.83
CA ASN A 287 -16.32 3.34 -13.93
C ASN A 287 -14.88 3.59 -14.42
N GLU A 288 -13.89 2.89 -13.86
CA GLU A 288 -12.49 2.94 -14.28
C GLU A 288 -12.37 2.52 -15.76
N CYS A 289 -12.98 1.41 -16.16
CA CYS A 289 -13.00 0.95 -17.55
C CYS A 289 -13.66 1.98 -18.49
N TYR A 290 -14.87 2.45 -18.17
CA TYR A 290 -15.59 3.47 -18.94
C TYR A 290 -14.77 4.75 -19.13
N ARG A 291 -14.14 5.24 -18.06
CA ARG A 291 -13.29 6.44 -18.08
C ARG A 291 -11.99 6.23 -18.84
N ALA A 292 -11.39 5.04 -18.80
CA ALA A 292 -10.22 4.71 -19.60
C ALA A 292 -10.55 4.67 -21.10
N THR A 293 -11.62 3.96 -21.50
CA THR A 293 -12.05 3.84 -22.90
C THR A 293 -12.34 5.18 -23.56
N PHE A 294 -13.05 6.08 -22.87
CA PHE A 294 -13.44 7.38 -23.41
C PHE A 294 -12.55 8.55 -22.94
N ARG A 295 -11.51 8.28 -22.15
CA ARG A 295 -10.60 9.27 -21.54
C ARG A 295 -11.36 10.40 -20.83
N LEU A 296 -12.24 10.04 -19.92
CA LEU A 296 -13.10 10.98 -19.18
C LEU A 296 -12.49 11.40 -17.82
N PRO A 297 -12.91 12.54 -17.24
CA PRO A 297 -12.40 13.07 -15.97
C PRO A 297 -12.51 12.11 -14.78
N LYS A 298 -11.76 12.38 -13.70
CA LYS A 298 -11.67 11.49 -12.53
C LYS A 298 -12.93 11.39 -11.67
N ASP A 299 -13.84 12.35 -11.81
CA ASP A 299 -15.10 12.48 -11.10
C ASP A 299 -16.30 11.86 -11.86
N GLU A 300 -16.11 11.45 -13.11
CA GLU A 300 -17.21 10.91 -13.92
C GLU A 300 -17.65 9.50 -13.45
N CYS A 301 -18.96 9.27 -13.40
CA CYS A 301 -19.57 8.02 -12.94
C CYS A 301 -20.55 7.49 -14.00
N LEU A 302 -20.49 6.19 -14.30
CA LEU A 302 -21.37 5.54 -15.27
C LEU A 302 -22.75 5.28 -14.64
N ASP A 303 -23.75 6.03 -15.08
CA ASP A 303 -25.15 5.87 -14.68
C ASP A 303 -25.77 4.59 -15.28
N GLY A 304 -25.35 4.23 -16.50
CA GLY A 304 -25.80 3.01 -17.16
C GLY A 304 -25.33 2.88 -18.61
N HIS A 305 -25.65 1.73 -19.22
CA HIS A 305 -25.37 1.47 -20.62
C HIS A 305 -26.52 0.70 -21.28
N THR A 306 -26.69 0.86 -22.59
CA THR A 306 -27.62 0.08 -23.41
C THR A 306 -26.99 -0.27 -24.74
N ASP A 307 -27.28 -1.48 -25.22
CA ASP A 307 -27.02 -1.84 -26.61
C ASP A 307 -27.85 -0.94 -27.54
N CYS A 308 -27.26 -0.53 -28.66
CA CYS A 308 -27.91 0.32 -29.65
C CYS A 308 -27.22 0.19 -31.03
N THR A 309 -27.74 0.88 -32.02
CA THR A 309 -27.01 1.18 -33.26
C THR A 309 -26.84 2.68 -33.43
N LEU A 310 -25.75 3.10 -34.07
CA LEU A 310 -25.47 4.51 -34.39
C LEU A 310 -25.42 4.67 -35.92
N TRP A 311 -26.14 5.64 -36.46
CA TRP A 311 -26.00 6.03 -37.86
C TRP A 311 -24.65 6.72 -38.09
N THR A 312 -23.92 6.27 -39.10
CA THR A 312 -22.67 6.89 -39.53
C THR A 312 -22.89 7.60 -40.87
N PRO A 313 -22.75 8.95 -40.95
CA PRO A 313 -23.02 9.70 -42.18
C PRO A 313 -22.11 9.29 -43.36
N PHE A 314 -20.86 8.97 -43.06
CA PHE A 314 -19.82 8.57 -44.03
C PHE A 314 -20.11 7.20 -44.66
N ASN A 315 -20.36 6.16 -43.85
CA ASN A 315 -20.71 4.82 -44.35
C ASN A 315 -22.19 4.68 -44.74
N LYS A 316 -23.02 5.70 -44.51
CA LYS A 316 -24.48 5.72 -44.75
C LYS A 316 -25.20 4.49 -44.22
N THR A 317 -24.79 4.03 -43.03
CA THR A 317 -25.26 2.78 -42.41
C THR A 317 -25.30 2.89 -40.89
N HIS A 318 -26.15 2.06 -40.27
CA HIS A 318 -26.18 1.87 -38.82
C HIS A 318 -25.13 0.85 -38.40
N ILE A 319 -24.20 1.24 -37.52
CA ILE A 319 -23.22 0.33 -36.91
C ILE A 319 -23.72 -0.15 -35.54
N PRO A 320 -23.57 -1.45 -35.20
CA PRO A 320 -23.93 -1.96 -33.88
C PRO A 320 -22.88 -1.58 -32.83
N GLY A 321 -23.34 -1.28 -31.62
CA GLY A 321 -22.47 -0.91 -30.52
C GLY A 321 -23.21 -0.79 -29.19
N GLN A 322 -22.61 -0.04 -28.28
CA GLN A 322 -23.16 0.20 -26.95
C GLN A 322 -23.07 1.69 -26.63
N MET A 323 -24.19 2.26 -26.18
CA MET A 323 -24.29 3.60 -25.63
C MET A 323 -24.05 3.52 -24.12
N PHE A 324 -23.23 4.44 -23.62
CA PHE A 324 -22.90 4.64 -22.21
C PHE A 324 -23.39 6.04 -21.80
N VAL A 325 -24.00 6.15 -20.63
CA VAL A 325 -24.56 7.41 -20.13
C VAL A 325 -24.02 7.65 -18.73
N SER A 326 -23.55 8.88 -18.50
CA SER A 326 -22.97 9.36 -17.25
C SER A 326 -23.55 10.73 -16.88
N ASN A 327 -23.05 11.33 -15.80
CA ASN A 327 -23.55 12.62 -15.30
C ASN A 327 -23.36 13.76 -16.32
N ASN A 328 -22.24 13.74 -17.06
CA ASN A 328 -21.88 14.81 -17.98
C ASN A 328 -21.72 14.38 -19.46
N TYR A 329 -21.75 13.07 -19.77
CA TYR A 329 -21.47 12.58 -21.12
C TYR A 329 -22.44 11.48 -21.59
N ILE A 330 -22.67 11.44 -22.90
CA ILE A 330 -23.17 10.27 -23.63
C ILE A 330 -22.04 9.79 -24.52
N CYS A 331 -21.62 8.53 -24.38
CA CYS A 331 -20.56 7.95 -25.19
C CYS A 331 -21.07 6.74 -25.97
N PHE A 332 -20.42 6.40 -27.07
CA PHE A 332 -20.72 5.21 -27.86
C PHE A 332 -19.43 4.52 -28.30
N ALA A 333 -19.39 3.19 -28.18
CA ALA A 333 -18.36 2.33 -28.75
C ALA A 333 -18.98 1.29 -29.68
N SER A 334 -18.43 1.14 -30.88
CA SER A 334 -18.81 0.11 -31.84
C SER A 334 -18.36 -1.29 -31.39
N ARG A 335 -19.09 -2.32 -31.83
CA ARG A 335 -18.70 -3.75 -31.70
C ARG A 335 -17.94 -4.28 -32.92
N ALA A 336 -17.75 -3.48 -33.96
CA ALA A 336 -17.06 -3.89 -35.19
C ALA A 336 -15.52 -3.83 -35.03
N GLU A 337 -14.80 -4.58 -35.85
CA GLU A 337 -13.31 -4.55 -35.92
C GLU A 337 -12.79 -3.13 -36.21
N GLU A 338 -13.50 -2.39 -37.06
CA GLU A 338 -13.33 -0.96 -37.27
C GLU A 338 -13.98 -0.16 -36.14
N ALA A 339 -13.28 -0.08 -35.01
CA ALA A 339 -13.78 0.48 -33.76
C ALA A 339 -14.07 1.99 -33.82
N CYS A 340 -15.30 2.35 -34.17
CA CYS A 340 -15.80 3.72 -34.11
C CYS A 340 -16.18 4.10 -32.66
N HIS A 341 -15.67 5.25 -32.20
CA HIS A 341 -15.96 5.82 -30.89
C HIS A 341 -16.52 7.25 -31.04
N LEU A 342 -17.47 7.60 -30.17
CA LEU A 342 -18.09 8.92 -30.12
C LEU A 342 -18.28 9.35 -28.67
N ILE A 343 -18.04 10.63 -28.38
CA ILE A 343 -18.23 11.25 -27.06
C ILE A 343 -19.06 12.52 -27.28
N ILE A 344 -20.21 12.62 -26.61
CA ILE A 344 -21.11 13.78 -26.66
C ILE A 344 -21.21 14.34 -25.23
N PRO A 345 -20.51 15.44 -24.90
CA PRO A 345 -20.73 16.14 -23.64
C PRO A 345 -22.18 16.64 -23.59
N LEU A 346 -22.90 16.39 -22.49
CA LEU A 346 -24.30 16.81 -22.34
C LEU A 346 -24.45 18.33 -22.43
N ARG A 347 -23.43 19.09 -22.01
CA ARG A 347 -23.35 20.55 -22.18
C ARG A 347 -23.30 21.02 -23.65
N GLU A 348 -22.96 20.15 -24.60
CA GLU A 348 -22.98 20.45 -26.04
C GLU A 348 -24.31 20.12 -26.70
N VAL A 349 -25.17 19.33 -26.05
CA VAL A 349 -26.51 19.00 -26.56
C VAL A 349 -27.40 20.25 -26.54
N THR A 350 -28.17 20.45 -27.60
CA THR A 350 -29.14 21.55 -27.73
C THR A 350 -30.57 21.03 -27.87
N ILE A 351 -30.74 19.94 -28.62
CA ILE A 351 -32.04 19.35 -28.94
C ILE A 351 -31.92 17.82 -28.80
N VAL A 352 -32.95 17.21 -28.21
CA VAL A 352 -33.14 15.76 -28.17
C VAL A 352 -34.54 15.42 -28.67
N GLU A 353 -34.62 14.60 -29.72
CA GLU A 353 -35.87 14.27 -30.41
C GLU A 353 -36.08 12.77 -30.48
N LYS A 354 -37.31 12.32 -30.19
CA LYS A 354 -37.76 10.96 -30.48
C LYS A 354 -38.41 10.95 -31.86
N ALA A 355 -38.07 9.96 -32.69
CA ALA A 355 -38.78 9.70 -33.93
C ALA A 355 -39.70 8.47 -33.78
N ASP A 356 -40.64 8.31 -34.71
CA ASP A 356 -41.59 7.20 -34.69
C ASP A 356 -40.88 5.86 -34.96
N SER A 357 -41.15 4.88 -34.10
CA SER A 357 -40.61 3.53 -34.23
C SER A 357 -41.20 2.83 -35.45
N SER A 358 -40.33 2.26 -36.30
CA SER A 358 -40.74 1.41 -37.42
C SER A 358 -40.23 -0.02 -37.24
N SER A 359 -40.72 -0.96 -38.05
CA SER A 359 -40.22 -2.35 -38.07
C SER A 359 -38.77 -2.47 -38.54
N VAL A 360 -38.24 -1.44 -39.22
CA VAL A 360 -36.86 -1.38 -39.73
C VAL A 360 -35.94 -0.62 -38.77
N LEU A 361 -36.46 0.40 -38.08
CA LEU A 361 -35.75 1.21 -37.10
C LEU A 361 -36.59 1.31 -35.80
N PRO A 362 -36.39 0.39 -34.84
CA PRO A 362 -37.08 0.42 -33.55
C PRO A 362 -36.47 1.48 -32.63
N SER A 363 -37.33 2.24 -31.93
CA SER A 363 -36.96 3.23 -30.91
C SER A 363 -35.84 4.22 -31.29
N PRO A 364 -35.98 4.96 -32.41
CA PRO A 364 -34.98 5.94 -32.84
C PRO A 364 -34.93 7.18 -31.93
N LEU A 365 -33.71 7.72 -31.76
CA LEU A 365 -33.36 8.89 -30.96
C LEU A 365 -32.41 9.79 -31.76
N SER A 366 -32.74 11.08 -31.88
CA SER A 366 -31.89 12.11 -32.48
C SER A 366 -31.33 13.02 -31.39
N ILE A 367 -30.04 13.34 -31.46
CA ILE A 367 -29.34 14.26 -30.56
C ILE A 367 -28.59 15.29 -31.40
N SER A 368 -28.95 16.57 -31.30
CA SER A 368 -28.26 17.66 -31.99
C SER A 368 -27.43 18.51 -31.03
N THR A 369 -26.28 19.00 -31.50
CA THR A 369 -25.31 19.76 -30.70
C THR A 369 -25.16 21.22 -31.12
N LYS A 370 -24.53 22.04 -30.27
CA LYS A 370 -24.16 23.44 -30.58
C LYS A 370 -23.28 23.56 -31.82
N SER A 371 -22.42 22.56 -32.09
CA SER A 371 -21.60 22.45 -33.30
C SER A 371 -22.39 22.09 -34.57
N LYS A 372 -23.73 22.08 -34.52
CA LYS A 372 -24.65 21.71 -35.62
C LYS A 372 -24.52 20.25 -36.10
N MET A 373 -23.82 19.39 -35.36
CA MET A 373 -23.81 17.96 -35.62
C MET A 373 -25.12 17.34 -35.10
N THR A 374 -25.59 16.27 -35.75
CA THR A 374 -26.76 15.50 -35.31
C THR A 374 -26.46 14.01 -35.38
N PHE A 375 -26.74 13.31 -34.28
CA PHE A 375 -26.44 11.89 -34.08
C PHE A 375 -27.74 11.10 -33.98
N PHE A 376 -27.89 10.07 -34.82
CA PHE A 376 -29.08 9.22 -34.83
C PHE A 376 -28.77 7.84 -34.26
N PHE A 377 -29.39 7.52 -33.12
CA PHE A 377 -29.32 6.22 -32.48
C PHE A 377 -30.63 5.44 -32.72
N ALA A 378 -30.55 4.11 -32.75
CA ALA A 378 -31.72 3.23 -32.81
C ALA A 378 -31.50 1.95 -31.98
N ASN A 379 -32.54 1.11 -31.88
CA ASN A 379 -32.57 -0.11 -31.08
C ASN A 379 -32.38 0.12 -29.56
N LEU A 380 -32.78 1.31 -29.07
CA LEU A 380 -32.70 1.68 -27.66
C LEU A 380 -33.87 1.08 -26.87
N LYS A 381 -33.57 0.24 -25.87
CA LYS A 381 -34.59 -0.41 -25.02
C LYS A 381 -35.34 0.58 -24.14
N ASP A 382 -34.62 1.49 -23.49
CA ASP A 382 -35.14 2.46 -22.53
C ASP A 382 -35.15 3.91 -23.10
N ARG A 383 -35.45 4.06 -24.39
CA ARG A 383 -35.40 5.36 -25.11
C ARG A 383 -36.09 6.50 -24.36
N ASP A 384 -37.30 6.28 -23.87
CA ASP A 384 -38.10 7.37 -23.28
C ASP A 384 -37.52 7.86 -21.94
N PHE A 385 -36.88 6.96 -21.17
CA PHE A 385 -36.11 7.33 -19.98
C PHE A 385 -34.87 8.15 -20.33
N LEU A 386 -34.16 7.79 -21.41
CA LEU A 386 -33.00 8.55 -21.90
C LEU A 386 -33.40 9.97 -22.35
N VAL A 387 -34.48 10.10 -23.14
CA VAL A 387 -35.02 11.40 -23.56
C VAL A 387 -35.39 12.25 -22.35
N GLN A 388 -36.05 11.68 -21.34
CA GLN A 388 -36.39 12.38 -20.11
C GLN A 388 -35.14 12.84 -19.34
N ARG A 389 -34.15 11.96 -19.12
CA ARG A 389 -32.90 12.31 -18.43
C ARG A 389 -32.13 13.43 -19.12
N ILE A 390 -32.02 13.41 -20.45
CA ILE A 390 -31.35 14.47 -21.23
C ILE A 390 -32.16 15.77 -21.13
N SER A 391 -33.49 15.70 -21.23
CA SER A 391 -34.38 16.87 -21.08
C SER A 391 -34.27 17.51 -19.69
N ASP A 392 -34.24 16.70 -18.62
CA ASP A 392 -34.05 17.15 -17.24
C ASP A 392 -32.69 17.85 -17.07
N PHE A 393 -31.62 17.34 -17.69
CA PHE A 393 -30.29 17.98 -17.67
C PHE A 393 -30.32 19.34 -18.39
N LEU A 394 -30.93 19.43 -19.57
CA LEU A 394 -31.05 20.66 -20.34
C LEU A 394 -31.89 21.72 -19.60
N GLN A 395 -32.91 21.31 -18.84
CA GLN A 395 -33.71 22.21 -17.99
C GLN A 395 -32.96 22.67 -16.73
N ARG A 396 -32.14 21.79 -16.13
CA ARG A 396 -31.35 22.11 -14.92
C ARG A 396 -30.12 22.97 -15.21
N THR A 397 -29.65 23.01 -16.45
CA THR A 397 -28.51 23.82 -16.87
C THR A 397 -29.01 25.22 -17.25
N PRO A 398 -28.91 26.25 -16.37
CA PRO A 398 -29.35 27.59 -16.73
C PRO A 398 -28.50 28.08 -17.91
N SER A 399 -29.15 28.74 -18.87
CA SER A 399 -28.45 29.42 -19.96
C SER A 399 -27.70 30.63 -19.42
N LYS A 400 -26.50 30.38 -18.87
CA LYS A 400 -25.51 31.43 -18.60
C LYS A 400 -25.20 32.11 -19.95
N LYS A 401 -25.85 33.25 -20.20
CA LYS A 401 -25.39 34.19 -21.23
C LYS A 401 -23.93 34.53 -20.90
N PRO A 402 -23.00 34.46 -21.87
CA PRO A 402 -21.61 34.83 -21.61
C PRO A 402 -21.57 36.30 -21.18
N CYS A 403 -20.92 36.57 -20.06
CA CYS A 403 -20.77 37.92 -19.56
C CYS A 403 -19.62 38.62 -20.28
N GLY A 404 -19.93 39.39 -21.32
CA GLY A 404 -19.20 40.62 -21.60
C GLY A 404 -17.79 40.53 -22.18
N THR A 405 -17.38 39.43 -22.81
CA THR A 405 -16.15 39.41 -23.62
C THR A 405 -16.36 38.62 -24.91
N ASP A 406 -16.99 39.24 -25.92
CA ASP A 406 -17.14 38.66 -27.26
C ASP A 406 -15.80 38.61 -28.00
N ARG A 407 -14.97 37.62 -27.66
CA ARG A 407 -14.05 37.00 -28.61
C ARG A 407 -14.74 35.77 -29.20
N GLU A 408 -15.53 36.01 -30.25
CA GLU A 408 -15.90 34.95 -31.19
C GLU A 408 -14.64 34.19 -31.59
N TRP A 409 -14.56 32.89 -31.27
CA TRP A 409 -13.50 32.01 -31.79
C TRP A 409 -13.75 31.79 -33.28
N LYS A 410 -13.35 32.77 -34.11
CA LYS A 410 -13.49 32.72 -35.56
C LYS A 410 -12.57 31.66 -36.15
N TRP A 411 -13.18 30.68 -36.80
CA TRP A 411 -12.48 29.72 -37.63
C TRP A 411 -12.14 30.40 -38.95
N ASN A 412 -10.85 30.47 -39.29
CA ASN A 412 -10.41 31.03 -40.57
C ASN A 412 -10.68 30.05 -41.70
N LEU A 413 -11.90 30.09 -42.25
CA LEU A 413 -12.22 29.46 -43.53
C LEU A 413 -12.17 30.53 -44.63
N ALA A 414 -11.07 30.55 -45.38
CA ALA A 414 -10.95 31.38 -46.58
C ALA A 414 -11.53 30.61 -47.77
N ASP A 415 -12.83 30.76 -48.01
CA ASP A 415 -13.47 30.27 -49.24
C ASP A 415 -13.35 31.32 -50.36
N ALA A 416 -13.09 30.86 -51.57
CA ALA A 416 -12.63 31.70 -52.67
C ALA A 416 -13.75 31.98 -53.69
N SER A 417 -14.46 33.09 -53.50
CA SER A 417 -15.23 33.72 -54.58
C SER A 417 -15.50 35.20 -54.32
N CYS A 418 -15.15 36.06 -55.28
CA CYS A 418 -15.63 37.43 -55.41
C CYS A 418 -15.62 37.82 -56.89
N GLU A 419 -16.79 38.11 -57.44
CA GLU A 419 -16.92 38.89 -58.66
C GLU A 419 -16.82 40.40 -58.36
N GLU A 420 -16.31 41.13 -59.36
CA GLU A 420 -16.49 42.55 -59.69
C GLU A 420 -16.30 43.67 -58.64
N VAL A 421 -15.56 44.70 -59.07
CA VAL A 421 -15.17 45.92 -58.35
C VAL A 421 -15.63 47.14 -59.15
N PRO A 422 -16.03 48.24 -58.50
CA PRO A 422 -15.89 49.58 -59.10
C PRO A 422 -14.98 50.53 -58.30
N GLU A 423 -13.81 50.78 -58.87
CA GLU A 423 -13.11 52.08 -59.08
C GLU A 423 -13.05 53.19 -57.99
N LEU A 424 -11.82 53.41 -57.48
CA LEU A 424 -10.98 54.65 -57.57
C LEU A 424 -11.46 55.99 -56.90
N PRO A 425 -10.62 57.06 -56.75
CA PRO A 425 -9.27 57.27 -57.30
C PRO A 425 -8.14 57.82 -56.36
N SER A 426 -6.90 57.49 -56.74
CA SER A 426 -5.67 58.31 -56.78
C SER A 426 -5.19 59.21 -55.61
N SER A 427 -3.93 58.98 -55.16
CA SER A 427 -2.80 59.90 -55.44
C SER A 427 -1.43 59.33 -55.01
N SER A 428 -0.43 59.40 -55.90
CA SER A 428 0.98 58.96 -55.73
C SER A 428 1.90 60.17 -55.41
N PRO A 429 3.27 60.10 -55.35
CA PRO A 429 4.19 58.95 -55.44
C PRO A 429 5.47 59.00 -54.52
N LEU A 430 6.40 58.05 -54.78
CA LEU A 430 7.88 58.09 -54.63
C LEU A 430 8.60 57.67 -53.32
N ALA A 431 9.51 56.70 -53.54
CA ALA A 431 10.47 56.00 -52.68
C ALA A 431 11.49 56.85 -51.88
N ILE A 432 12.05 56.23 -50.82
CA ILE A 432 13.50 56.01 -50.57
C ILE A 432 13.68 55.06 -49.36
N SER A 433 14.62 54.12 -49.46
CA SER A 433 15.24 53.35 -48.35
C SER A 433 16.73 53.78 -48.29
N PRO A 434 17.46 53.72 -47.15
CA PRO A 434 17.48 52.58 -46.22
C PRO A 434 17.71 52.86 -44.71
N MET A 435 17.61 51.78 -43.92
CA MET A 435 18.24 51.48 -42.62
C MET A 435 18.60 52.63 -41.64
N SER A 436 17.90 52.69 -40.50
CA SER A 436 18.52 52.60 -39.16
C SER A 436 17.46 52.45 -38.06
N ALA A 437 17.91 52.05 -36.87
CA ALA A 437 17.11 51.69 -35.69
C ALA A 437 16.03 52.72 -35.29
N LEU A 438 14.95 52.25 -34.66
CA LEU A 438 14.49 52.75 -33.35
C LEU A 438 13.30 51.96 -32.76
N SER A 439 13.42 51.70 -31.46
CA SER A 439 12.35 51.67 -30.44
C SER A 439 11.22 50.63 -30.48
N HIS A 440 11.27 49.80 -29.44
CA HIS A 440 10.12 49.27 -28.70
C HIS A 440 8.87 50.16 -28.76
N ARG A 441 7.73 49.57 -29.17
CA ARG A 441 6.40 50.04 -28.75
C ARG A 441 5.93 49.15 -27.60
N PRO A 442 5.59 49.71 -26.42
CA PRO A 442 4.93 48.92 -25.40
C PRO A 442 3.52 48.55 -25.88
N VAL A 443 3.15 47.28 -25.74
CA VAL A 443 1.76 46.86 -25.85
C VAL A 443 1.05 47.34 -24.59
N ASN A 444 -0.05 48.09 -24.74
CA ASN A 444 -0.83 48.55 -23.59
C ASN A 444 -1.46 47.35 -22.87
N PHE A 445 -0.94 47.03 -21.69
CA PHE A 445 -1.58 46.08 -20.78
C PHE A 445 -2.80 46.73 -20.12
N CYS A 446 -3.93 46.03 -20.12
CA CYS A 446 -4.99 46.30 -19.14
C CYS A 446 -4.52 45.77 -17.79
N ALA A 447 -4.59 46.60 -16.74
CA ALA A 447 -4.12 46.22 -15.43
C ALA A 447 -5.07 45.20 -14.78
N GLY A 448 -4.58 43.99 -14.47
CA GLY A 448 -5.34 42.99 -13.71
C GLY A 448 -4.82 41.55 -13.85
N GLU A 449 -4.38 41.15 -15.04
CA GLU A 449 -3.99 39.76 -15.31
C GLU A 449 -2.46 39.55 -15.27
N VAL A 450 -2.03 38.42 -14.70
CA VAL A 450 -0.62 37.98 -14.72
C VAL A 450 -0.21 37.74 -16.18
N PRO A 451 0.93 38.27 -16.66
CA PRO A 451 1.33 38.14 -18.07
C PRO A 451 1.73 36.71 -18.42
N THR A 452 0.76 35.92 -18.88
CA THR A 452 0.92 34.56 -19.42
C THR A 452 1.05 34.58 -20.95
N ALA A 453 1.74 33.57 -21.50
CA ALA A 453 1.90 33.39 -22.94
C ALA A 453 0.58 32.95 -23.57
N SER A 454 -0.08 33.88 -24.26
CA SER A 454 -1.40 33.68 -24.90
C SER A 454 -1.38 32.83 -26.19
N GLN A 455 -0.22 32.36 -26.64
CA GLN A 455 -0.03 31.50 -27.81
C GLN A 455 1.17 30.57 -27.58
N GLY A 456 1.18 29.39 -28.23
CA GLY A 456 2.29 28.46 -28.20
C GLY A 456 3.61 29.07 -28.67
N LEU A 457 4.68 28.78 -27.93
CA LEU A 457 5.97 29.46 -28.05
C LEU A 457 6.59 29.30 -29.45
N LEU A 458 6.32 28.23 -30.18
CA LEU A 458 6.84 28.02 -31.55
C LEU A 458 6.38 29.14 -32.51
N LYS A 459 5.17 29.69 -32.32
CA LYS A 459 4.64 30.82 -33.11
C LYS A 459 5.31 32.15 -32.76
N LEU A 460 5.79 32.30 -31.52
CA LEU A 460 6.44 33.52 -31.04
C LEU A 460 7.93 33.59 -31.42
N PHE A 461 8.61 32.45 -31.50
CA PHE A 461 10.07 32.36 -31.71
C PHE A 461 10.50 31.99 -33.14
N ARG A 462 9.57 31.68 -34.07
CA ARG A 462 9.89 31.40 -35.48
C ARG A 462 10.36 32.66 -36.21
N ARG A 463 11.62 32.69 -36.65
CA ARG A 463 12.27 33.85 -37.27
C ARG A 463 12.11 33.84 -38.80
N ASN A 464 11.24 34.72 -39.31
CA ASN A 464 10.97 35.04 -40.72
C ASN A 464 10.28 33.94 -41.57
N SER A 465 9.39 34.40 -42.47
CA SER A 465 8.38 33.58 -43.14
C SER A 465 8.78 33.01 -44.52
N GLU A 466 10.02 33.21 -44.96
CA GLU A 466 10.38 33.00 -46.37
C GLU A 466 10.61 31.52 -46.77
N GLU A 467 10.90 30.63 -45.82
CA GLU A 467 11.17 29.20 -46.08
C GLU A 467 9.90 28.34 -46.32
N LEU A 468 8.72 28.86 -45.99
CA LEU A 468 7.43 28.15 -46.12
C LEU A 468 6.98 27.90 -47.57
N SER A 469 7.68 28.45 -48.57
CA SER A 469 7.35 28.29 -50.00
C SER A 469 8.01 27.06 -50.66
N GLY A 470 8.84 26.30 -49.93
CA GLY A 470 9.52 25.12 -50.44
C GLY A 470 8.67 23.83 -50.48
N PRO A 471 9.20 22.73 -51.06
CA PRO A 471 8.50 21.43 -51.14
C PRO A 471 8.06 20.86 -49.79
N LYS A 472 8.76 21.23 -48.70
CA LYS A 472 8.41 20.88 -47.31
C LYS A 472 7.13 21.58 -46.84
N GLY A 473 6.98 22.89 -47.10
CA GLY A 473 5.75 23.64 -46.80
C GLY A 473 4.53 23.16 -47.61
N ALA A 474 4.75 22.66 -48.83
CA ALA A 474 3.70 22.03 -49.61
C ALA A 474 3.19 20.71 -48.97
N LYS A 475 4.09 19.87 -48.44
CA LYS A 475 3.70 18.64 -47.70
C LYS A 475 2.86 18.97 -46.46
N GLU A 476 3.21 20.03 -45.73
CA GLU A 476 2.47 20.43 -44.54
C GLU A 476 1.03 20.86 -44.88
N LYS A 477 0.85 21.69 -45.93
CA LYS A 477 -0.49 22.03 -46.46
C LYS A 477 -1.29 20.81 -46.93
N MET A 478 -0.65 19.78 -47.49
CA MET A 478 -1.34 18.54 -47.86
C MET A 478 -1.85 17.77 -46.63
N LYS A 479 -1.14 17.84 -45.49
CA LYS A 479 -1.63 17.27 -44.22
C LYS A 479 -2.79 18.09 -43.67
N GLU A 480 -2.69 19.41 -43.66
CA GLU A 480 -3.79 20.32 -43.27
C GLU A 480 -5.07 20.00 -44.06
N GLU A 481 -4.96 19.88 -45.39
CA GLU A 481 -6.12 19.61 -46.24
C GLU A 481 -6.68 18.19 -46.03
N SER A 482 -5.83 17.20 -45.76
CA SER A 482 -6.27 15.85 -45.39
C SER A 482 -7.08 15.86 -44.07
N TRP A 483 -6.70 16.71 -43.12
CA TRP A 483 -7.46 16.93 -41.88
C TRP A 483 -8.74 17.75 -42.12
N ASN A 484 -8.74 18.76 -42.99
CA ASN A 484 -9.95 19.50 -43.37
C ASN A 484 -11.02 18.59 -43.97
N ILE A 485 -10.63 17.69 -44.88
CA ILE A 485 -11.52 16.68 -45.48
C ILE A 485 -12.05 15.74 -44.38
N HIS A 486 -11.19 15.30 -43.45
CA HIS A 486 -11.63 14.48 -42.32
C HIS A 486 -12.62 15.22 -41.41
N PHE A 487 -12.39 16.50 -41.12
CA PHE A 487 -13.29 17.32 -40.32
C PHE A 487 -14.65 17.55 -41.00
N PHE A 488 -14.68 17.64 -42.33
CA PHE A 488 -15.92 17.74 -43.09
C PHE A 488 -16.74 16.43 -43.03
N GLU A 489 -16.09 15.27 -43.09
CA GLU A 489 -16.75 13.96 -43.15
C GLU A 489 -17.09 13.36 -41.76
N TYR A 490 -16.20 13.55 -40.76
CA TYR A 490 -16.29 12.97 -39.42
C TYR A 490 -16.56 14.00 -38.31
N GLY A 491 -16.71 15.29 -38.66
CA GLY A 491 -16.89 16.40 -37.73
C GLY A 491 -15.58 16.87 -37.10
N ARG A 492 -15.64 17.93 -36.28
CA ARG A 492 -14.48 18.51 -35.56
C ARG A 492 -14.85 18.87 -34.13
N GLY A 493 -13.85 18.89 -33.25
CA GLY A 493 -14.01 19.18 -31.82
C GLY A 493 -14.51 17.95 -31.04
N MET A 494 -15.06 18.20 -29.84
CA MET A 494 -15.36 17.16 -28.84
C MET A 494 -16.23 16.01 -29.34
N CYS A 495 -17.17 16.29 -30.26
CA CYS A 495 -18.14 15.32 -30.79
C CYS A 495 -17.72 14.69 -32.14
N MET A 496 -16.45 14.82 -32.54
CA MET A 496 -15.91 14.16 -33.74
C MET A 496 -15.99 12.64 -33.64
N TYR A 497 -16.41 11.96 -34.71
CA TYR A 497 -16.36 10.50 -34.81
C TYR A 497 -14.90 10.04 -34.89
N ARG A 498 -14.42 9.29 -33.90
CA ARG A 498 -13.08 8.69 -33.91
C ARG A 498 -13.14 7.35 -34.62
N THR A 499 -12.32 7.15 -35.65
CA THR A 499 -12.32 5.94 -36.49
C THR A 499 -10.89 5.50 -36.84
N ALA A 500 -10.72 4.37 -37.52
CA ALA A 500 -9.41 4.01 -38.07
C ALA A 500 -8.89 5.03 -39.11
N LYS A 501 -9.78 5.81 -39.77
CA LYS A 501 -9.34 6.92 -40.63
C LYS A 501 -8.67 8.03 -39.82
N THR A 502 -9.19 8.33 -38.62
CA THR A 502 -8.54 9.24 -37.67
C THR A 502 -7.15 8.72 -37.29
N ARG A 503 -7.04 7.42 -36.97
CA ARG A 503 -5.75 6.75 -36.68
C ARG A 503 -4.75 6.89 -37.84
N GLU A 504 -5.18 6.59 -39.06
CA GLU A 504 -4.33 6.67 -40.27
C GLU A 504 -3.78 8.08 -40.49
N LEU A 505 -4.56 9.12 -40.21
CA LEU A 505 -4.11 10.51 -40.31
C LEU A 505 -3.11 10.88 -39.21
N VAL A 506 -3.30 10.40 -37.98
CA VAL A 506 -2.32 10.58 -36.90
C VAL A 506 -0.99 9.86 -37.22
N GLN A 507 -1.05 8.65 -37.77
CA GLN A 507 0.13 7.90 -38.22
C GLN A 507 0.91 8.62 -39.35
N LYS A 508 0.25 9.48 -40.13
CA LYS A 508 0.87 10.35 -41.17
C LYS A 508 1.42 11.66 -40.61
N GLY A 509 1.33 11.86 -39.29
CA GLY A 509 1.77 13.04 -38.55
C GLY A 509 0.71 14.15 -38.58
N ILE A 510 0.51 14.79 -37.43
CA ILE A 510 -0.44 15.90 -37.29
C ILE A 510 0.24 17.20 -37.78
N PRO A 511 -0.47 18.09 -38.51
CA PRO A 511 0.02 19.42 -38.84
C PRO A 511 0.43 20.24 -37.61
N GLU A 512 1.55 20.96 -37.68
CA GLU A 512 2.10 21.79 -36.59
C GLU A 512 1.06 22.71 -35.94
N ASN A 513 0.17 23.30 -36.74
CA ASN A 513 -0.86 24.22 -36.28
C ASN A 513 -2.09 23.54 -35.64
N LEU A 514 -2.30 22.25 -35.90
CA LEU A 514 -3.39 21.45 -35.33
C LEU A 514 -2.96 20.62 -34.11
N ARG A 515 -1.66 20.47 -33.83
CA ARG A 515 -1.15 19.64 -32.70
C ARG A 515 -1.80 19.99 -31.37
N GLY A 516 -1.75 21.26 -30.94
CA GLY A 516 -2.34 21.67 -29.66
C GLY A 516 -3.83 21.32 -29.53
N GLU A 517 -4.63 21.62 -30.57
CA GLU A 517 -6.06 21.29 -30.62
C GLU A 517 -6.32 19.78 -30.55
N LEU A 518 -5.61 19.00 -31.38
CA LEU A 518 -5.84 17.56 -31.48
C LEU A 518 -5.27 16.80 -30.27
N TRP A 519 -4.18 17.25 -29.67
CA TRP A 519 -3.67 16.73 -28.40
C TRP A 519 -4.69 16.98 -27.29
N LEU A 520 -5.26 18.18 -27.18
CA LEU A 520 -6.32 18.51 -26.20
C LEU A 520 -7.58 17.65 -26.42
N LEU A 521 -7.95 17.40 -27.67
CA LEU A 521 -9.09 16.57 -28.04
C LEU A 521 -8.85 15.09 -27.71
N PHE A 522 -7.72 14.51 -28.14
CA PHE A 522 -7.46 13.09 -28.00
C PHE A 522 -7.09 12.69 -26.57
N SER A 523 -6.33 13.52 -25.85
CA SER A 523 -6.12 13.37 -24.40
C SER A 523 -7.41 13.52 -23.60
N GLY A 524 -8.40 14.25 -24.11
CA GLY A 524 -9.63 14.61 -23.39
C GLY A 524 -9.47 15.85 -22.48
N ALA A 525 -8.28 16.43 -22.37
CA ALA A 525 -7.98 17.63 -21.58
C ALA A 525 -8.89 18.82 -21.91
N TRP A 526 -9.31 18.96 -23.17
CA TRP A 526 -10.24 20.02 -23.60
C TRP A 526 -11.54 20.01 -22.77
N ASN A 527 -12.04 18.83 -22.39
CA ASN A 527 -13.26 18.73 -21.59
C ASN A 527 -13.10 19.34 -20.19
N GLU A 528 -11.96 19.10 -19.53
CA GLU A 528 -11.68 19.61 -18.18
C GLU A 528 -11.40 21.11 -18.21
N MET A 529 -10.62 21.59 -19.19
CA MET A 529 -10.34 23.02 -19.38
C MET A 529 -11.63 23.85 -19.53
N VAL A 530 -12.56 23.40 -20.38
CA VAL A 530 -13.83 24.12 -20.63
C VAL A 530 -14.80 24.06 -19.45
N THR A 531 -14.70 23.06 -18.56
CA THR A 531 -15.52 22.99 -17.33
C THR A 531 -14.93 23.75 -16.15
N HIS A 532 -13.66 24.15 -16.21
CA HIS A 532 -12.93 24.85 -15.13
C HIS A 532 -12.36 26.21 -15.58
N PRO A 533 -13.17 27.14 -16.11
CA PRO A 533 -12.68 28.44 -16.60
C PRO A 533 -12.01 29.26 -15.48
N GLY A 534 -10.79 29.75 -15.74
CA GLY A 534 -10.00 30.56 -14.80
C GLY A 534 -9.18 29.74 -13.80
N TYR A 535 -9.37 28.42 -13.73
CA TYR A 535 -8.74 27.57 -12.72
C TYR A 535 -7.20 27.56 -12.78
N TYR A 536 -6.60 27.63 -13.98
CA TYR A 536 -5.14 27.75 -14.12
C TYR A 536 -4.61 29.08 -13.57
N ALA A 537 -5.26 30.20 -13.87
CA ALA A 537 -4.86 31.52 -13.38
C ALA A 537 -4.91 31.59 -11.84
N ASP A 538 -6.00 31.09 -11.26
CA ASP A 538 -6.18 30.89 -9.82
C ASP A 538 -5.03 30.07 -9.17
N LEU A 539 -4.58 28.99 -9.83
CA LEU A 539 -3.49 28.15 -9.35
C LEU A 539 -2.13 28.84 -9.45
N VAL A 540 -1.85 29.56 -10.54
CA VAL A 540 -0.64 30.36 -10.70
C VAL A 540 -0.55 31.39 -9.57
N GLU A 541 -1.61 32.18 -9.34
CA GLU A 541 -1.64 33.18 -8.26
C GLU A 541 -1.40 32.52 -6.88
N LYS A 542 -2.07 31.40 -6.60
CA LYS A 542 -1.94 30.68 -5.32
C LYS A 542 -0.61 29.95 -5.13
N SER A 543 0.17 29.72 -6.19
CA SER A 543 1.44 28.97 -6.13
C SER A 543 2.68 29.87 -6.27
N MET A 544 2.55 31.05 -6.87
CA MET A 544 3.64 32.04 -6.95
C MET A 544 4.21 32.40 -5.58
N GLY A 545 5.54 32.38 -5.47
CA GLY A 545 6.26 32.74 -4.24
C GLY A 545 6.24 31.69 -3.12
N LYS A 546 5.59 30.53 -3.30
CA LYS A 546 5.70 29.41 -2.36
C LYS A 546 6.98 28.62 -2.61
N TYR A 547 7.59 28.17 -1.52
CA TYR A 547 8.85 27.41 -1.52
C TYR A 547 8.61 26.02 -0.91
N ASN A 548 8.96 24.98 -1.67
CA ASN A 548 8.96 23.58 -1.28
C ASN A 548 9.96 22.79 -2.14
N LEU A 549 10.20 21.52 -1.79
CA LEU A 549 11.12 20.64 -2.53
C LEU A 549 10.85 20.63 -4.04
N ALA A 550 9.59 20.45 -4.46
CA ALA A 550 9.22 20.43 -5.86
C ALA A 550 9.61 21.73 -6.60
N THR A 551 9.44 22.91 -5.98
CA THR A 551 9.88 24.18 -6.58
C THR A 551 11.40 24.29 -6.71
N GLU A 552 12.18 23.77 -5.75
CA GLU A 552 13.66 23.73 -5.87
C GLU A 552 14.11 22.85 -7.03
N GLU A 553 13.49 21.67 -7.17
CA GLU A 553 13.79 20.74 -8.25
C GLU A 553 13.37 21.27 -9.62
N ILE A 554 12.25 22.00 -9.70
CA ILE A 554 11.86 22.73 -10.90
C ILE A 554 12.94 23.76 -11.27
N GLU A 555 13.36 24.65 -10.37
CA GLU A 555 14.37 25.70 -10.69
C GLU A 555 15.69 25.12 -11.22
N ARG A 556 16.15 24.02 -10.62
CA ARG A 556 17.33 23.26 -11.08
C ARG A 556 17.16 22.70 -12.50
N ASP A 557 15.94 22.37 -12.89
CA ASP A 557 15.63 21.66 -14.11
C ASP A 557 15.26 22.59 -15.29
N LEU A 558 14.71 23.78 -15.02
CA LEU A 558 14.28 24.74 -16.04
C LEU A 558 15.35 25.00 -17.12
N HIS A 559 16.58 25.31 -16.70
CA HIS A 559 17.67 25.69 -17.62
C HIS A 559 18.29 24.51 -18.39
N ARG A 560 18.02 23.26 -17.96
CA ARG A 560 18.39 22.04 -18.70
C ARG A 560 17.26 21.48 -19.57
N SER A 561 16.15 22.21 -19.71
CA SER A 561 14.96 21.77 -20.45
C SER A 561 14.97 22.24 -21.90
N MET A 562 15.28 21.34 -22.83
CA MET A 562 15.44 21.65 -24.27
C MET A 562 16.36 22.87 -24.53
N PRO A 563 17.61 22.88 -24.02
CA PRO A 563 18.50 24.06 -24.05
C PRO A 563 18.87 24.52 -25.47
N GLU A 564 18.76 23.62 -26.46
CA GLU A 564 19.02 23.89 -27.88
C GLU A 564 17.89 24.70 -28.55
N HIS A 565 16.66 24.70 -28.00
CA HIS A 565 15.52 25.35 -28.63
C HIS A 565 15.40 26.84 -28.24
N PRO A 566 15.30 27.79 -29.19
CA PRO A 566 15.35 29.24 -28.91
C PRO A 566 14.33 29.77 -27.89
N ALA A 567 13.17 29.13 -27.77
CA ALA A 567 12.14 29.52 -26.79
C ALA A 567 12.59 29.36 -25.32
N PHE A 568 13.45 28.37 -25.03
CA PHE A 568 13.94 28.09 -23.66
C PHE A 568 15.31 28.71 -23.37
N GLN A 569 15.90 29.39 -24.36
CA GLN A 569 17.00 30.33 -24.17
C GLN A 569 16.51 31.74 -23.79
N ASN A 570 15.18 31.93 -23.66
CA ASN A 570 14.53 33.20 -23.36
C ASN A 570 13.78 33.13 -22.03
N GLU A 571 13.86 34.18 -21.22
CA GLU A 571 13.16 34.28 -19.93
C GLU A 571 11.63 34.05 -20.05
N LEU A 572 11.01 34.42 -21.17
CA LEU A 572 9.57 34.20 -21.40
C LEU A 572 9.20 32.71 -21.40
N GLY A 573 9.97 31.87 -22.11
CA GLY A 573 9.70 30.44 -22.18
C GLY A 573 10.04 29.72 -20.87
N ILE A 574 11.14 30.12 -20.23
CA ILE A 574 11.53 29.62 -18.89
C ILE A 574 10.49 30.02 -17.82
N ALA A 575 9.95 31.24 -17.87
CA ALA A 575 8.90 31.69 -16.95
C ALA A 575 7.56 30.98 -17.18
N ALA A 576 7.19 30.70 -18.44
CA ALA A 576 6.02 29.89 -18.77
C ALA A 576 6.16 28.44 -18.25
N LEU A 577 7.32 27.81 -18.49
CA LEU A 577 7.63 26.47 -18.01
C LEU A 577 7.57 26.39 -16.47
N ARG A 578 8.17 27.37 -15.78
CA ARG A 578 8.09 27.52 -14.32
C ARG A 578 6.64 27.59 -13.83
N ARG A 579 5.82 28.47 -14.41
CA ARG A 579 4.41 28.64 -13.99
C ARG A 579 3.60 27.35 -14.16
N VAL A 580 3.71 26.68 -15.30
CA VAL A 580 2.95 25.44 -15.56
C VAL A 580 3.36 24.31 -14.61
N LEU A 581 4.67 24.07 -14.44
CA LEU A 581 5.17 23.02 -13.53
C LEU A 581 4.80 23.29 -12.08
N THR A 582 5.00 24.53 -11.60
CA THR A 582 4.69 24.91 -10.21
C THR A 582 3.18 24.90 -9.94
N ALA A 583 2.35 25.33 -10.88
CA ALA A 583 0.89 25.24 -10.76
C ALA A 583 0.40 23.78 -10.70
N TYR A 584 1.02 22.88 -11.47
CA TYR A 584 0.71 21.45 -11.40
C TYR A 584 1.15 20.82 -10.07
N ALA A 585 2.39 21.04 -9.63
CA ALA A 585 2.90 20.53 -8.36
C ALA A 585 2.08 21.04 -7.16
N PHE A 586 1.56 22.27 -7.24
CA PHE A 586 0.64 22.82 -6.24
C PHE A 586 -0.77 22.22 -6.32
N ARG A 587 -1.28 21.90 -7.52
CA ARG A 587 -2.57 21.23 -7.70
C ARG A 587 -2.59 19.82 -7.09
N ASN A 588 -1.53 19.05 -7.30
CA ASN A 588 -1.48 17.65 -6.90
C ASN A 588 -0.17 17.36 -6.13
N PRO A 589 -0.11 17.67 -4.82
CA PRO A 589 1.10 17.47 -4.01
C PRO A 589 1.53 16.01 -3.87
N THR A 590 0.61 15.04 -4.05
CA THR A 590 0.91 13.60 -4.00
C THR A 590 1.79 13.15 -5.17
N ILE A 591 1.63 13.78 -6.35
CA ILE A 591 2.53 13.59 -7.50
C ILE A 591 3.68 14.60 -7.42
N GLY A 592 3.40 15.86 -7.09
CA GLY A 592 4.38 16.92 -6.95
C GLY A 592 5.06 17.25 -8.28
N TYR A 593 6.39 17.16 -8.31
CA TYR A 593 7.21 17.28 -9.50
C TYR A 593 8.09 16.03 -9.63
N CYS A 594 8.20 15.51 -10.86
CA CYS A 594 9.08 14.41 -11.21
C CYS A 594 9.99 14.87 -12.35
N GLN A 595 11.29 14.61 -12.21
CA GLN A 595 12.26 14.80 -13.29
C GLN A 595 11.77 14.06 -14.56
N ALA A 596 11.86 14.72 -15.73
CA ALA A 596 11.22 14.43 -17.02
C ALA A 596 9.95 15.25 -17.32
N MET A 597 9.16 15.65 -16.32
CA MET A 597 7.99 16.50 -16.55
C MET A 597 8.35 17.83 -17.21
N ASN A 598 9.52 18.38 -16.89
CA ASN A 598 10.09 19.55 -17.51
C ASN A 598 10.29 19.39 -19.03
N ILE A 599 10.83 18.25 -19.48
CA ILE A 599 11.05 17.98 -20.91
C ILE A 599 9.73 17.90 -21.66
N VAL A 600 8.75 17.14 -21.14
CA VAL A 600 7.45 17.00 -21.78
C VAL A 600 6.72 18.34 -21.81
N THR A 601 6.67 19.06 -20.68
CA THR A 601 5.99 20.37 -20.57
C THR A 601 6.60 21.42 -21.50
N SER A 602 7.93 21.43 -21.67
CA SER A 602 8.59 22.29 -22.67
C SER A 602 8.03 22.05 -24.08
N VAL A 603 7.84 20.78 -24.49
CA VAL A 603 7.28 20.46 -25.81
C VAL A 603 5.80 20.82 -25.91
N LEU A 604 5.00 20.63 -24.86
CA LEU A 604 3.60 21.07 -24.82
C LEU A 604 3.48 22.59 -25.04
N LEU A 605 4.31 23.39 -24.37
CA LEU A 605 4.37 24.85 -24.50
C LEU A 605 4.81 25.35 -25.88
N LEU A 606 5.45 24.52 -26.72
CA LEU A 606 5.74 24.92 -28.10
C LEU A 606 4.47 25.04 -28.95
N TYR A 607 3.53 24.11 -28.77
CA TYR A 607 2.32 24.00 -29.59
C TYR A 607 1.07 24.61 -28.94
N CYS A 608 1.06 24.74 -27.62
CA CYS A 608 -0.10 25.13 -26.81
C CYS A 608 0.21 26.40 -25.99
N ASN A 609 -0.81 27.17 -25.62
CA ASN A 609 -0.66 28.22 -24.60
C ASN A 609 -0.45 27.62 -23.19
N GLU A 610 -0.16 28.45 -22.18
CA GLU A 610 0.14 27.96 -20.83
C GLU A 610 -1.00 27.16 -20.16
N GLU A 611 -2.25 27.58 -20.30
CA GLU A 611 -3.40 26.87 -19.73
C GLU A 611 -3.65 25.54 -20.46
N GLU A 612 -3.57 25.54 -21.79
CA GLU A 612 -3.69 24.34 -22.62
C GLU A 612 -2.58 23.32 -22.29
N ALA A 613 -1.33 23.77 -22.15
CA ALA A 613 -0.19 22.94 -21.77
C ALA A 613 -0.35 22.38 -20.34
N PHE A 614 -0.86 23.18 -19.40
CA PHE A 614 -1.21 22.73 -18.05
C PHE A 614 -2.27 21.61 -18.07
N TRP A 615 -3.37 21.77 -18.82
CA TRP A 615 -4.41 20.73 -18.89
C TRP A 615 -3.95 19.46 -19.62
N LEU A 616 -3.04 19.58 -20.59
CA LEU A 616 -2.36 18.43 -21.20
C LEU A 616 -1.45 17.70 -20.20
N LEU A 617 -0.70 18.43 -19.38
CA LEU A 617 0.12 17.85 -18.30
C LEU A 617 -0.75 17.13 -17.25
N VAL A 618 -1.88 17.73 -16.86
CA VAL A 618 -2.87 17.07 -15.98
C VAL A 618 -3.39 15.77 -16.61
N ALA A 619 -3.82 15.80 -17.87
CA ALA A 619 -4.31 14.60 -18.56
C ALA A 619 -3.22 13.52 -18.70
N LEU A 620 -1.98 13.92 -18.95
CA LEU A 620 -0.82 13.03 -19.05
C LEU A 620 -0.57 12.31 -17.72
N CYS A 621 -0.26 13.06 -16.66
CA CYS A 621 0.19 12.51 -15.38
C CYS A 621 -0.95 11.85 -14.58
N GLU A 622 -2.19 12.31 -14.72
CA GLU A 622 -3.31 11.81 -13.92
C GLU A 622 -4.19 10.74 -14.62
N ARG A 623 -4.10 10.59 -15.95
CA ARG A 623 -5.04 9.77 -16.73
C ARG A 623 -4.41 8.89 -17.79
N MET A 624 -3.47 9.40 -18.58
CA MET A 624 -2.84 8.63 -19.67
C MET A 624 -1.67 7.78 -19.18
N LEU A 625 -0.90 8.28 -18.22
CA LEU A 625 0.24 7.64 -17.58
C LEU A 625 0.08 7.67 -16.04
N PRO A 626 -0.94 6.98 -15.48
CA PRO A 626 -1.12 6.91 -14.03
C PRO A 626 0.12 6.28 -13.37
N ASP A 627 0.47 6.78 -12.18
CA ASP A 627 1.60 6.32 -11.36
C ASP A 627 3.00 6.50 -11.99
N TYR A 628 3.13 7.10 -13.18
CA TYR A 628 4.43 7.31 -13.85
C TYR A 628 5.30 8.37 -13.17
N TYR A 629 4.69 9.49 -12.80
CA TYR A 629 5.38 10.70 -12.34
C TYR A 629 5.31 10.88 -10.82
N ASN A 630 5.00 9.82 -10.07
CA ASN A 630 5.13 9.85 -8.61
C ASN A 630 6.59 9.58 -8.19
N THR A 631 6.90 9.82 -6.91
CA THR A 631 8.27 9.71 -6.35
C THR A 631 8.93 8.33 -6.53
N ARG A 632 8.13 7.26 -6.73
CA ARG A 632 8.59 5.88 -6.93
C ARG A 632 8.53 5.41 -8.39
N VAL A 633 8.07 6.28 -9.31
CA VAL A 633 7.83 6.01 -10.75
C VAL A 633 7.16 4.66 -11.05
N VAL A 634 6.22 4.25 -10.18
CA VAL A 634 5.69 2.86 -10.16
C VAL A 634 5.09 2.45 -11.49
N GLY A 635 4.29 3.33 -12.13
CA GLY A 635 3.67 3.03 -13.41
C GLY A 635 4.68 2.80 -14.53
N ALA A 636 5.78 3.56 -14.54
CA ALA A 636 6.84 3.40 -15.54
C ALA A 636 7.60 2.07 -15.34
N LEU A 637 7.87 1.68 -14.09
CA LEU A 637 8.47 0.37 -13.76
C LEU A 637 7.53 -0.80 -14.09
N VAL A 638 6.22 -0.61 -13.96
CA VAL A 638 5.21 -1.60 -14.37
C VAL A 638 5.27 -1.82 -15.88
N ASP A 639 5.21 -0.76 -16.67
CA ASP A 639 5.23 -0.88 -18.12
C ASP A 639 6.64 -1.24 -18.67
N GLN A 640 7.73 -1.01 -17.91
CA GLN A 640 9.03 -1.66 -18.15
C GLN A 640 8.90 -3.18 -18.02
N GLY A 641 8.31 -3.70 -16.94
CA GLY A 641 8.10 -5.15 -16.78
C GLY A 641 7.22 -5.76 -17.87
N ILE A 642 6.29 -4.97 -18.43
CA ILE A 642 5.52 -5.37 -19.62
C ILE A 642 6.41 -5.39 -20.87
N PHE A 643 7.25 -4.38 -21.07
CA PHE A 643 8.19 -4.33 -22.18
C PHE A 643 9.20 -5.49 -22.16
N GLU A 644 9.66 -5.90 -20.98
CA GLU A 644 10.48 -7.11 -20.80
C GLU A 644 9.72 -8.39 -21.22
N GLU A 645 8.46 -8.55 -20.79
CA GLU A 645 7.64 -9.71 -21.13
C GLU A 645 7.27 -9.74 -22.63
N LEU A 646 6.95 -8.59 -23.22
CA LEU A 646 6.72 -8.43 -24.66
C LEU A 646 8.00 -8.70 -25.47
N THR A 647 9.17 -8.30 -24.97
CA THR A 647 10.45 -8.63 -25.63
C THR A 647 10.69 -10.13 -25.58
N ARG A 648 10.31 -10.82 -24.49
CA ARG A 648 10.37 -12.29 -24.39
C ARG A 648 9.40 -12.98 -25.36
N GLU A 649 8.18 -12.47 -25.51
CA GLU A 649 7.15 -13.04 -26.40
C GLU A 649 7.49 -12.83 -27.88
N TYR A 650 7.83 -11.59 -28.27
CA TYR A 650 7.98 -11.20 -29.68
C TYR A 650 9.42 -11.27 -30.20
N LEU A 651 10.43 -11.12 -29.33
CA LEU A 651 11.86 -11.11 -29.68
C LEU A 651 12.67 -12.11 -28.80
N PRO A 652 12.27 -13.39 -28.71
CA PRO A 652 12.82 -14.34 -27.74
C PRO A 652 14.34 -14.54 -27.86
N GLN A 653 14.90 -14.47 -29.08
CA GLN A 653 16.35 -14.59 -29.31
C GLN A 653 17.15 -13.46 -28.65
N LEU A 654 16.56 -12.27 -28.54
CA LEU A 654 17.17 -11.07 -27.98
C LEU A 654 16.90 -10.95 -26.47
N SER A 655 15.78 -11.48 -25.99
CA SER A 655 15.33 -11.34 -24.60
C SER A 655 16.34 -11.82 -23.56
N GLU A 656 16.95 -12.99 -23.74
CA GLU A 656 17.92 -13.55 -22.79
C GLU A 656 19.17 -12.64 -22.70
N LYS A 657 19.74 -12.30 -23.86
CA LYS A 657 20.91 -11.42 -23.97
C LYS A 657 20.69 -10.02 -23.40
N MET A 658 19.50 -9.43 -23.59
CA MET A 658 19.16 -8.11 -23.03
C MET A 658 18.85 -8.17 -21.53
N GLN A 659 18.36 -9.30 -21.02
CA GLN A 659 18.12 -9.52 -19.60
C GLN A 659 19.45 -9.71 -18.85
N ASP A 660 20.38 -10.50 -19.38
CA ASP A 660 21.72 -10.70 -18.81
C ASP A 660 22.54 -9.40 -18.71
N LEU A 661 22.38 -8.51 -19.70
CA LEU A 661 23.05 -7.21 -19.74
C LEU A 661 22.28 -6.08 -19.02
N GLY A 662 21.07 -6.33 -18.50
CA GLY A 662 20.24 -5.32 -17.82
C GLY A 662 19.70 -4.18 -18.70
N VAL A 663 20.01 -4.16 -20.00
CA VAL A 663 19.79 -3.02 -20.94
C VAL A 663 18.36 -2.50 -20.95
N ILE A 664 17.35 -3.38 -20.86
CA ILE A 664 15.93 -2.96 -20.88
C ILE A 664 15.60 -2.09 -19.66
N SER A 665 16.18 -2.38 -18.49
CA SER A 665 15.96 -1.60 -17.27
C SER A 665 16.59 -0.21 -17.36
N THR A 666 17.72 -0.08 -18.06
CA THR A 666 18.42 1.19 -18.24
C THR A 666 17.75 2.10 -19.28
N ILE A 667 17.31 1.56 -20.43
CA ILE A 667 16.68 2.38 -21.48
C ILE A 667 15.25 2.81 -21.17
N SER A 668 14.44 1.92 -20.60
CA SER A 668 12.98 2.04 -20.57
C SER A 668 12.48 3.29 -19.86
N LEU A 669 13.01 3.61 -18.68
CA LEU A 669 12.62 4.82 -17.94
C LEU A 669 12.88 6.10 -18.74
N SER A 670 14.01 6.19 -19.45
CA SER A 670 14.34 7.36 -20.28
C SER A 670 13.39 7.51 -21.46
N TRP A 671 13.02 6.40 -22.11
CA TRP A 671 12.10 6.37 -23.24
C TRP A 671 10.66 6.67 -22.82
N PHE A 672 10.22 6.10 -21.69
CA PHE A 672 8.82 6.13 -21.26
C PHE A 672 8.45 7.41 -20.51
N LEU A 673 9.28 7.90 -19.59
CA LEU A 673 9.00 9.12 -18.82
C LEU A 673 9.01 10.38 -19.70
N THR A 674 9.82 10.39 -20.77
CA THR A 674 9.94 11.52 -21.70
C THR A 674 9.18 11.34 -23.01
N LEU A 675 8.51 10.20 -23.24
CA LEU A 675 7.88 9.87 -24.54
C LEU A 675 8.88 9.98 -25.72
N PHE A 676 10.08 9.43 -25.54
CA PHE A 676 11.25 9.53 -26.44
C PHE A 676 11.83 10.95 -26.66
N LEU A 677 11.27 12.01 -26.07
CA LEU A 677 11.71 13.40 -26.30
C LEU A 677 13.17 13.69 -25.90
N SER A 678 13.78 12.90 -25.01
CA SER A 678 15.17 13.10 -24.57
C SER A 678 16.19 12.16 -25.23
N VAL A 679 15.78 11.36 -26.22
CA VAL A 679 16.65 10.31 -26.83
C VAL A 679 16.57 10.27 -28.36
N MET A 680 15.73 11.11 -28.98
CA MET A 680 15.49 11.15 -30.42
C MET A 680 15.40 12.61 -30.89
N PRO A 681 15.80 12.95 -32.13
CA PRO A 681 15.61 14.30 -32.67
C PRO A 681 14.18 14.81 -32.51
N PHE A 682 14.04 16.05 -32.03
CA PHE A 682 12.76 16.68 -31.66
C PHE A 682 11.66 16.52 -32.72
N GLU A 683 11.98 16.80 -33.99
CA GLU A 683 11.05 16.72 -35.13
C GLU A 683 10.51 15.30 -35.40
N SER A 684 11.21 14.27 -34.95
CA SER A 684 10.77 12.86 -35.01
C SER A 684 10.00 12.48 -33.75
N ALA A 685 10.51 12.86 -32.58
CA ALA A 685 9.90 12.55 -31.28
C ALA A 685 8.49 13.18 -31.12
N VAL A 686 8.24 14.37 -31.69
CA VAL A 686 6.90 14.97 -31.72
C VAL A 686 5.87 14.12 -32.50
N VAL A 687 6.29 13.35 -33.52
CA VAL A 687 5.39 12.42 -34.24
C VAL A 687 5.06 11.19 -33.39
N ILE A 688 5.98 10.77 -32.51
CA ILE A 688 5.68 9.76 -31.48
C ILE A 688 4.66 10.31 -30.48
N VAL A 689 4.79 11.57 -30.06
CA VAL A 689 3.84 12.25 -29.17
C VAL A 689 2.44 12.41 -29.82
N ASP A 690 2.36 12.73 -31.12
CA ASP A 690 1.10 12.73 -31.88
C ASP A 690 0.36 11.38 -31.75
N CYS A 691 1.09 10.28 -31.98
CA CYS A 691 0.56 8.92 -31.92
C CYS A 691 0.24 8.48 -30.48
N PHE A 692 1.07 8.86 -29.50
CA PHE A 692 0.80 8.62 -28.07
C PHE A 692 -0.49 9.32 -27.61
N PHE A 693 -0.70 10.59 -27.99
CA PHE A 693 -1.94 11.27 -27.63
C PHE A 693 -3.18 10.60 -28.23
N TYR A 694 -3.06 9.85 -29.34
CA TYR A 694 -4.15 9.08 -29.92
C TYR A 694 -4.32 7.67 -29.33
N GLU A 695 -3.27 6.85 -29.22
CA GLU A 695 -3.36 5.43 -28.79
C GLU A 695 -2.97 5.17 -27.31
N GLY A 696 -2.29 6.09 -26.64
CA GLY A 696 -1.75 5.90 -25.29
C GLY A 696 -0.49 5.02 -25.25
N ILE A 697 -0.18 4.45 -24.08
CA ILE A 697 1.08 3.73 -23.83
C ILE A 697 1.32 2.53 -24.77
N LYS A 698 0.26 1.89 -25.26
CA LYS A 698 0.34 0.76 -26.20
C LYS A 698 1.27 1.06 -27.37
N PHE A 699 1.17 2.26 -27.93
CA PHE A 699 1.97 2.67 -29.06
C PHE A 699 3.46 2.86 -28.70
N ILE A 700 3.76 3.37 -27.51
CA ILE A 700 5.14 3.49 -27.01
C ILE A 700 5.80 2.11 -26.88
N LEU A 701 5.08 1.12 -26.34
CA LEU A 701 5.55 -0.27 -26.27
C LEU A 701 5.78 -0.87 -27.67
N GLN A 702 4.85 -0.65 -28.62
CA GLN A 702 5.00 -1.12 -30.02
C GLN A 702 6.23 -0.52 -30.72
N VAL A 703 6.48 0.78 -30.56
CA VAL A 703 7.66 1.45 -31.13
C VAL A 703 8.95 0.96 -30.46
N SER A 704 8.94 0.75 -29.14
CA SER A 704 10.09 0.23 -28.40
C SER A 704 10.51 -1.18 -28.87
N LEU A 705 9.54 -2.06 -29.13
CA LEU A 705 9.79 -3.38 -29.72
C LEU A 705 10.39 -3.25 -31.14
N ALA A 706 9.84 -2.35 -31.98
CA ALA A 706 10.35 -2.12 -33.33
C ALA A 706 11.79 -1.59 -33.35
N ILE A 707 12.17 -0.76 -32.36
CA ILE A 707 13.55 -0.25 -32.20
C ILE A 707 14.52 -1.39 -31.82
N LEU A 708 14.13 -2.27 -30.90
CA LEU A 708 14.95 -3.44 -30.52
C LEU A 708 15.11 -4.41 -31.70
N ASP A 709 14.02 -4.75 -32.38
CA ASP A 709 13.98 -5.63 -33.56
C ASP A 709 14.87 -5.10 -34.70
N ALA A 710 14.78 -3.79 -35.00
CA ALA A 710 15.61 -3.14 -36.01
C ALA A 710 17.12 -3.15 -35.69
N ASN A 711 17.52 -3.36 -34.42
CA ASN A 711 18.91 -3.44 -33.98
C ASN A 711 19.34 -4.85 -33.54
N MET A 712 18.46 -5.85 -33.66
CA MET A 712 18.66 -7.20 -33.10
C MET A 712 20.01 -7.82 -33.46
N GLU A 713 20.44 -7.79 -34.72
CA GLU A 713 21.73 -8.37 -35.14
C GLU A 713 22.97 -7.74 -34.50
N LYS A 714 22.89 -6.45 -34.11
CA LYS A 714 23.96 -5.72 -33.44
C LYS A 714 23.91 -5.99 -31.93
N LEU A 715 22.71 -5.96 -31.35
CA LEU A 715 22.48 -6.22 -29.93
C LEU A 715 22.79 -7.68 -29.53
N LEU A 716 22.61 -8.65 -30.43
CA LEU A 716 23.04 -10.04 -30.18
C LEU A 716 24.56 -10.18 -30.10
N LYS A 717 25.32 -9.26 -30.72
CA LYS A 717 26.79 -9.28 -30.76
C LYS A 717 27.44 -8.44 -29.65
N CYS A 718 26.67 -7.60 -28.95
CA CYS A 718 27.24 -6.70 -27.95
C CYS A 718 27.82 -7.46 -26.74
N CYS A 719 28.91 -6.94 -26.19
CA CYS A 719 29.63 -7.55 -25.07
C CYS A 719 29.12 -7.06 -23.72
N ASP A 720 28.75 -5.78 -23.61
CA ASP A 720 28.34 -5.10 -22.39
C ASP A 720 27.16 -4.14 -22.59
N GLU A 721 26.64 -3.63 -21.47
CA GLU A 721 25.52 -2.68 -21.42
C GLU A 721 25.83 -1.36 -22.16
N GLY A 722 27.04 -0.82 -22.02
CA GLY A 722 27.43 0.47 -22.60
C GLY A 722 27.52 0.42 -24.12
N GLU A 723 27.98 -0.70 -24.68
CA GLU A 723 27.94 -0.96 -26.13
C GLU A 723 26.48 -0.98 -26.64
N ALA A 724 25.59 -1.70 -25.95
CA ALA A 724 24.17 -1.76 -26.30
C ALA A 724 23.48 -0.38 -26.24
N MET A 725 23.75 0.40 -25.19
CA MET A 725 23.30 1.78 -25.06
C MET A 725 23.81 2.65 -26.22
N THR A 726 25.07 2.48 -26.63
CA THR A 726 25.67 3.22 -27.75
C THR A 726 25.05 2.84 -29.10
N ILE A 727 24.73 1.56 -29.31
CA ILE A 727 24.03 1.08 -30.51
C ILE A 727 22.64 1.70 -30.60
N LEU A 728 21.86 1.66 -29.51
CA LEU A 728 20.51 2.19 -29.46
C LEU A 728 20.46 3.72 -29.55
N GLY A 729 21.34 4.42 -28.83
CA GLY A 729 21.48 5.87 -28.93
C GLY A 729 21.80 6.31 -30.35
N ARG A 730 22.82 5.71 -30.99
CA ARG A 730 23.19 6.00 -32.38
C ARG A 730 22.05 5.70 -33.36
N TYR A 731 21.25 4.65 -33.14
CA TYR A 731 20.07 4.39 -33.96
C TYR A 731 19.04 5.52 -33.83
N LEU A 732 18.69 5.90 -32.59
CA LEU A 732 17.67 6.91 -32.31
C LEU A 732 18.07 8.32 -32.74
N ASP A 733 19.34 8.69 -32.57
CA ASP A 733 19.92 9.95 -33.06
C ASP A 733 19.79 10.09 -34.61
N ASN A 734 19.65 8.97 -35.33
CA ASN A 734 19.49 8.92 -36.81
C ASN A 734 18.04 8.61 -37.27
N VAL A 735 17.06 8.61 -36.36
CA VAL A 735 15.63 8.59 -36.72
C VAL A 735 15.19 10.02 -37.08
N VAL A 736 15.04 10.28 -38.37
CA VAL A 736 14.81 11.62 -38.92
C VAL A 736 13.42 11.79 -39.54
N ASN A 737 12.83 12.97 -39.34
CA ASN A 737 11.60 13.37 -40.01
C ASN A 737 11.90 14.00 -41.38
N ARG A 738 11.94 13.16 -42.43
CA ARG A 738 12.16 13.59 -43.84
C ARG A 738 11.07 14.52 -44.40
N GLN A 739 10.02 14.80 -43.63
CA GLN A 739 8.93 15.70 -43.99
C GLN A 739 8.98 17.04 -43.25
N SER A 740 9.79 17.18 -42.20
CA SER A 740 9.82 18.41 -41.38
C SER A 740 10.28 19.63 -42.18
N VAL A 741 9.66 20.78 -41.90
CA VAL A 741 9.96 22.07 -42.51
C VAL A 741 11.16 22.76 -41.82
N SER A 742 11.35 22.50 -40.52
CA SER A 742 12.44 23.05 -39.70
C SER A 742 13.83 22.58 -40.14
N PRO A 743 14.90 23.36 -39.87
CA PRO A 743 16.26 22.83 -39.83
C PRO A 743 16.39 21.82 -38.67
N PRO A 744 17.11 20.70 -38.84
CA PRO A 744 17.30 19.73 -37.76
C PRO A 744 18.10 20.38 -36.62
N ILE A 745 17.54 20.39 -35.42
CA ILE A 745 18.26 20.72 -34.19
C ILE A 745 19.05 19.46 -33.80
N PRO A 746 20.40 19.46 -33.84
CA PRO A 746 21.19 18.27 -33.54
C PRO A 746 21.24 18.07 -32.03
N HIS A 747 20.71 16.93 -31.57
CA HIS A 747 20.73 16.57 -30.16
C HIS A 747 22.17 16.45 -29.64
N LEU A 748 22.45 16.99 -28.45
CA LEU A 748 23.78 17.03 -27.83
C LEU A 748 24.52 15.67 -27.83
N HIS A 749 23.79 14.56 -27.73
CA HIS A 749 24.34 13.21 -27.73
C HIS A 749 24.87 12.74 -29.11
N ALA A 750 24.24 13.18 -30.21
CA ALA A 750 24.67 12.88 -31.58
C ALA A 750 26.02 13.54 -31.92
N LEU A 751 26.29 14.72 -31.35
CA LEU A 751 27.55 15.45 -31.49
C LEU A 751 28.72 14.79 -30.72
N LEU A 752 28.42 13.90 -29.77
CA LEU A 752 29.41 13.21 -28.93
C LEU A 752 29.69 11.77 -29.38
N THR A 753 28.87 11.21 -30.29
CA THR A 753 28.92 9.80 -30.71
C THR A 753 29.19 9.59 -32.21
N SER A 754 29.44 10.68 -32.95
CA SER A 754 29.83 10.69 -34.36
C SER A 754 31.21 10.07 -34.58
N GLY A 755 31.25 8.86 -35.13
CA GLY A 755 32.46 8.30 -35.77
C GLY A 755 32.60 8.76 -37.22
N ASP A 756 33.64 8.29 -37.91
CA ASP A 756 34.01 8.77 -39.25
C ASP A 756 33.01 8.41 -40.39
N ASP A 757 32.10 7.45 -40.18
CA ASP A 757 31.06 7.08 -41.15
C ASP A 757 29.65 7.50 -40.66
N PRO A 758 28.86 8.25 -41.46
CA PRO A 758 27.50 8.64 -41.10
C PRO A 758 26.55 7.42 -41.12
N PRO A 759 25.77 7.17 -40.05
CA PRO A 759 24.80 6.07 -40.03
C PRO A 759 23.66 6.23 -41.05
N LEU A 760 22.98 5.13 -41.36
CA LEU A 760 21.79 5.14 -42.21
C LEU A 760 20.63 5.90 -41.52
N GLU A 761 20.18 6.98 -42.14
CA GLU A 761 18.96 7.70 -41.76
C GLU A 761 17.71 6.81 -41.85
N ILE A 762 16.98 6.68 -40.74
CA ILE A 762 15.68 6.00 -40.66
C ILE A 762 14.57 7.05 -40.75
N ASP A 763 13.57 6.86 -41.62
CA ASP A 763 12.39 7.74 -41.63
C ASP A 763 11.46 7.37 -40.47
N ILE A 764 11.10 8.35 -39.62
CA ILE A 764 10.17 8.14 -38.51
C ILE A 764 8.84 7.53 -38.97
N PHE A 765 8.33 7.89 -40.15
CA PHE A 765 7.07 7.33 -40.66
C PHE A 765 7.19 5.86 -41.07
N GLU A 766 8.40 5.40 -41.45
CA GLU A 766 8.69 4.00 -41.74
C GLU A 766 8.80 3.17 -40.46
N LEU A 767 9.44 3.72 -39.41
CA LEU A 767 9.50 3.11 -38.08
C LEU A 767 8.09 2.94 -37.48
N ILE A 768 7.28 4.00 -37.54
CA ILE A 768 5.88 3.97 -37.07
C ILE A 768 5.10 2.92 -37.85
N LYS A 769 5.14 2.95 -39.19
CA LYS A 769 4.46 1.95 -40.03
C LYS A 769 4.88 0.52 -39.67
N THR A 770 6.18 0.26 -39.54
CA THR A 770 6.73 -1.06 -39.19
C THR A 770 6.22 -1.54 -37.82
N SER A 771 6.13 -0.65 -36.84
CA SER A 771 5.60 -0.98 -35.50
C SER A 771 4.13 -1.43 -35.56
N TYR A 772 3.30 -0.75 -36.36
CA TYR A 772 1.90 -1.16 -36.58
C TYR A 772 1.79 -2.46 -37.38
N GLU A 773 2.61 -2.67 -38.41
CA GLU A 773 2.55 -3.89 -39.24
C GLU A 773 3.02 -5.14 -38.47
N LYS A 774 4.09 -5.04 -37.67
CA LYS A 774 4.63 -6.18 -36.90
C LYS A 774 3.88 -6.47 -35.60
N TYR A 775 3.39 -5.44 -34.90
CA TYR A 775 2.83 -5.58 -33.54
C TYR A 775 1.35 -5.19 -33.44
N SER A 776 0.60 -5.22 -34.56
CA SER A 776 -0.85 -4.93 -34.63
C SER A 776 -1.71 -5.75 -33.65
N ASN A 777 -1.28 -6.96 -33.31
CA ASN A 777 -2.03 -7.90 -32.48
C ASN A 777 -2.13 -7.48 -31.00
N LEU A 778 -1.27 -6.58 -30.53
CA LEU A 778 -1.25 -6.11 -29.13
C LEU A 778 -2.49 -5.27 -28.82
N LYS A 779 -3.35 -5.71 -27.90
CA LYS A 779 -4.56 -4.97 -27.50
C LYS A 779 -4.34 -4.22 -26.19
N ALA A 780 -5.16 -3.19 -25.98
CA ALA A 780 -5.17 -2.44 -24.72
C ALA A 780 -5.58 -3.33 -23.53
N ASP A 781 -6.57 -4.22 -23.73
CA ASP A 781 -7.05 -5.16 -22.70
C ASP A 781 -5.96 -6.14 -22.24
N ASP A 782 -5.05 -6.53 -23.14
CA ASP A 782 -3.93 -7.42 -22.82
C ASP A 782 -2.87 -6.67 -22.00
N ILE A 783 -2.60 -5.40 -22.33
CA ILE A 783 -1.71 -4.52 -21.56
C ILE A 783 -2.27 -4.28 -20.15
N GLU A 784 -3.56 -3.99 -19.98
CA GLU A 784 -4.14 -3.79 -18.64
C GLU A 784 -4.08 -5.06 -17.77
N GLN A 785 -4.24 -6.26 -18.35
CA GLN A 785 -4.01 -7.53 -17.65
C GLN A 785 -2.54 -7.71 -17.25
N MET A 786 -1.61 -7.41 -18.15
CA MET A 786 -0.17 -7.45 -17.84
C MET A 786 0.23 -6.40 -16.79
N ARG A 787 -0.38 -5.21 -16.81
CA ARG A 787 -0.18 -4.15 -15.79
C ARG A 787 -0.52 -4.64 -14.39
N PHE A 788 -1.62 -5.37 -14.21
CA PHE A 788 -1.92 -5.98 -12.91
C PHE A 788 -0.83 -6.96 -12.46
N LYS A 789 -0.43 -7.91 -13.33
CA LYS A 789 0.60 -8.92 -13.03
C LYS A 789 1.97 -8.30 -12.72
N GLN A 790 2.37 -7.26 -13.45
CA GLN A 790 3.67 -6.59 -13.25
C GLN A 790 3.64 -5.61 -12.07
N ARG A 791 2.52 -4.91 -11.80
CA ARG A 791 2.36 -4.05 -10.60
C ARG A 791 2.63 -4.81 -9.31
N LEU A 792 2.14 -6.04 -9.21
CA LEU A 792 2.37 -6.92 -8.06
C LEU A 792 3.87 -7.18 -7.82
N LYS A 793 4.60 -7.55 -8.87
CA LYS A 793 6.05 -7.79 -8.81
C LYS A 793 6.86 -6.52 -8.54
N VAL A 794 6.51 -5.41 -9.19
CA VAL A 794 7.22 -4.12 -9.05
C VAL A 794 7.12 -3.62 -7.62
N ILE A 795 5.92 -3.61 -7.02
CA ILE A 795 5.72 -3.17 -5.65
C ILE A 795 6.50 -4.05 -4.67
N GLN A 796 6.55 -5.36 -4.90
CA GLN A 796 7.33 -6.28 -4.07
C GLN A 796 8.84 -6.08 -4.23
N SER A 797 9.32 -5.85 -5.46
CA SER A 797 10.72 -5.52 -5.73
C SER A 797 11.14 -4.21 -5.05
N LEU A 798 10.28 -3.18 -5.09
CA LEU A 798 10.50 -1.91 -4.38
C LEU A 798 10.56 -2.14 -2.87
N GLU A 799 9.59 -2.84 -2.29
CA GLU A 799 9.53 -3.11 -0.85
C GLU A 799 10.69 -4.01 -0.36
N ASP A 800 11.16 -4.97 -1.16
CA ASP A 800 12.33 -5.81 -0.83
C ASP A 800 13.66 -5.06 -0.99
N THR A 801 13.80 -4.22 -2.02
CA THR A 801 14.96 -3.33 -2.20
C THR A 801 15.06 -2.33 -1.04
N ALA A 802 13.91 -1.83 -0.59
CA ALA A 802 13.83 -0.87 0.47
C ALA A 802 14.02 -1.55 1.85
N LYS A 803 13.48 -2.76 2.09
CA LYS A 803 13.85 -3.63 3.23
C LYS A 803 15.37 -3.82 3.32
N LYS A 804 16.01 -4.23 2.22
CA LYS A 804 17.46 -4.43 2.17
C LYS A 804 18.24 -3.14 2.47
N SER A 805 17.71 -1.99 2.06
CA SER A 805 18.29 -0.69 2.39
C SER A 805 18.17 -0.35 3.88
N VAL A 806 17.04 -0.63 4.54
CA VAL A 806 16.90 -0.51 6.01
C VAL A 806 17.90 -1.41 6.72
N VAL A 807 17.89 -2.70 6.40
CA VAL A 807 18.73 -3.70 7.07
C VAL A 807 20.21 -3.35 6.92
N ARG A 808 20.65 -2.93 5.72
CA ARG A 808 22.03 -2.47 5.49
C ARG A 808 22.39 -1.22 6.30
N ALA A 809 21.47 -0.26 6.40
CA ALA A 809 21.70 0.98 7.15
C ALA A 809 21.83 0.72 8.67
N VAL A 810 21.14 -0.30 9.18
CA VAL A 810 21.10 -0.65 10.60
C VAL A 810 22.15 -1.71 11.00
N SER A 811 22.58 -2.58 10.07
CA SER A 811 23.52 -3.68 10.35
C SER A 811 24.93 -3.26 10.78
N GLY A 812 25.29 -1.98 10.64
CA GLY A 812 26.58 -1.47 11.11
C GLY A 812 26.65 -1.21 12.61
N ASP A 813 25.51 -0.92 13.24
CA ASP A 813 25.44 -0.41 14.62
C ASP A 813 24.93 -1.47 15.62
N ILE A 814 24.45 -2.63 15.14
CA ILE A 814 23.65 -3.60 15.91
C ILE A 814 24.17 -5.03 15.73
N SER A 815 24.07 -5.85 16.79
CA SER A 815 24.67 -7.18 16.85
C SER A 815 23.85 -8.33 16.22
N PHE A 816 22.65 -8.05 15.72
CA PHE A 816 21.85 -9.02 14.97
C PHE A 816 22.45 -9.30 13.60
N SER A 817 22.35 -10.55 13.15
CA SER A 817 22.69 -10.92 11.77
C SER A 817 21.71 -10.32 10.75
N ILE A 818 22.11 -10.26 9.48
CA ILE A 818 21.27 -9.75 8.38
C ILE A 818 19.97 -10.57 8.26
N GLU A 819 20.03 -11.89 8.45
CA GLU A 819 18.85 -12.78 8.44
C GLU A 819 17.87 -12.45 9.57
N GLU A 820 18.38 -12.24 10.80
CA GLU A 820 17.56 -11.84 11.96
C GLU A 820 16.92 -10.47 11.75
N LEU A 821 17.68 -9.48 11.22
CA LEU A 821 17.15 -8.15 10.91
C LEU A 821 16.09 -8.18 9.81
N GLU A 822 16.26 -9.00 8.76
CA GLU A 822 15.25 -9.15 7.71
C GLU A 822 13.94 -9.75 8.24
N GLU A 823 14.01 -10.77 9.11
CA GLU A 823 12.84 -11.39 9.72
C GLU A 823 12.16 -10.46 10.74
N LEU A 824 12.92 -9.76 11.58
CA LEU A 824 12.40 -8.75 12.50
C LEU A 824 11.68 -7.62 11.75
N TYR A 825 12.24 -7.15 10.63
CA TYR A 825 11.63 -6.12 9.81
C TYR A 825 10.26 -6.54 9.26
N VAL A 826 10.12 -7.80 8.82
CA VAL A 826 8.84 -8.34 8.33
C VAL A 826 7.79 -8.33 9.44
N VAL A 827 8.12 -8.78 10.65
CA VAL A 827 7.16 -8.79 11.78
C VAL A 827 6.81 -7.37 12.24
N PHE A 828 7.80 -6.48 12.35
CA PHE A 828 7.61 -5.06 12.70
C PHE A 828 6.67 -4.37 11.70
N LYS A 829 6.91 -4.56 10.39
CA LYS A 829 6.06 -4.01 9.33
C LYS A 829 4.66 -4.63 9.33
N ALA A 830 4.50 -5.92 9.61
CA ALA A 830 3.19 -6.55 9.71
C ALA A 830 2.35 -5.92 10.84
N LYS A 831 2.95 -5.67 12.01
CA LYS A 831 2.30 -4.95 13.12
C LYS A 831 1.93 -3.52 12.75
N TYR A 832 2.79 -2.80 12.03
CA TYR A 832 2.46 -1.48 11.46
C TYR A 832 1.19 -1.54 10.59
N LEU A 833 1.14 -2.45 9.60
CA LEU A 833 0.03 -2.54 8.65
C LEU A 833 -1.32 -2.88 9.31
N MET A 834 -1.32 -3.65 10.40
CA MET A 834 -2.55 -3.95 11.16
C MET A 834 -3.28 -2.67 11.63
N SER A 835 -2.55 -1.61 12.02
CA SER A 835 -3.21 -0.33 12.40
C SER A 835 -3.71 0.47 11.20
N CYS A 836 -3.08 0.34 10.03
CA CYS A 836 -3.61 0.92 8.78
C CYS A 836 -4.95 0.28 8.38
N TYR A 837 -5.12 -1.03 8.57
CA TYR A 837 -6.37 -1.73 8.27
C TYR A 837 -7.47 -1.44 9.31
N TRP A 838 -7.15 -1.55 10.60
CA TRP A 838 -8.14 -1.64 11.67
C TRP A 838 -8.07 -0.53 12.75
N GLY A 839 -7.10 0.38 12.68
CA GLY A 839 -6.92 1.44 13.68
C GLY A 839 -8.04 2.48 13.69
N ASN A 840 -8.43 2.91 14.90
CA ASN A 840 -9.55 3.85 15.14
C ASN A 840 -9.33 5.26 14.57
N ASN A 841 -8.12 5.63 14.12
CA ASN A 841 -7.80 6.98 13.68
C ASN A 841 -6.98 7.00 12.38
N ARG A 842 -7.59 6.56 11.27
CA ARG A 842 -6.93 6.39 9.95
C ARG A 842 -6.24 7.65 9.41
N ALA A 843 -6.76 8.85 9.71
CA ALA A 843 -6.14 10.11 9.32
C ALA A 843 -4.80 10.35 10.06
N ALA A 844 -4.69 9.92 11.32
CA ALA A 844 -3.43 9.98 12.06
C ALA A 844 -2.42 8.96 11.51
N ALA A 845 -2.86 7.76 11.11
CA ALA A 845 -1.97 6.77 10.47
C ALA A 845 -1.39 7.29 9.14
N ALA A 846 -2.16 8.02 8.34
CA ALA A 846 -1.65 8.68 7.13
C ALA A 846 -0.63 9.79 7.46
N ALA A 847 -0.85 10.56 8.53
CA ALA A 847 0.08 11.60 8.98
C ALA A 847 1.38 11.06 9.62
N ARG A 848 1.45 9.76 9.96
CA ARG A 848 2.64 9.09 10.51
C ARG A 848 3.68 8.67 9.45
N ARG A 849 3.39 8.83 8.15
CA ARG A 849 4.31 8.50 7.05
C ARG A 849 4.60 9.73 6.20
N ASP A 850 5.67 10.45 6.53
CA ASP A 850 6.23 11.47 5.64
C ASP A 850 7.03 10.77 4.52
N GLN A 851 6.57 10.91 3.29
CA GLN A 851 7.20 10.30 2.11
C GLN A 851 8.53 10.98 1.72
N SER A 852 8.82 12.17 2.25
CA SER A 852 10.09 12.87 2.06
C SER A 852 11.21 12.36 2.97
N LEU A 853 10.90 11.57 4.00
CA LEU A 853 11.88 11.01 4.91
C LEU A 853 12.59 9.76 4.33
N PRO A 854 13.87 9.52 4.73
CA PRO A 854 14.58 8.30 4.41
C PRO A 854 13.77 7.06 4.80
N TYR A 855 13.85 6.01 3.98
CA TYR A 855 13.00 4.82 4.13
C TYR A 855 13.15 4.09 5.48
N LEU A 856 14.26 4.31 6.20
CA LEU A 856 14.48 3.87 7.58
C LEU A 856 13.42 4.41 8.58
N GLU A 857 12.90 5.61 8.33
CA GLU A 857 11.98 6.32 9.24
C GLU A 857 10.50 6.25 8.80
N GLN A 858 10.20 5.65 7.64
CA GLN A 858 8.85 5.63 7.04
C GLN A 858 7.85 4.72 7.74
N TYR A 859 8.33 3.75 8.54
CA TYR A 859 7.48 2.85 9.32
C TYR A 859 7.77 3.06 10.80
N ARG A 860 6.77 3.56 11.53
CA ARG A 860 6.84 3.78 12.98
C ARG A 860 5.61 3.19 13.66
N ILE A 861 5.81 2.47 14.75
CA ILE A 861 4.75 1.82 15.52
C ILE A 861 4.44 2.60 16.79
N ASP A 862 3.18 2.62 17.22
CA ASP A 862 2.80 3.24 18.50
C ASP A 862 2.95 2.27 19.70
N THR A 863 2.65 2.77 20.89
CA THR A 863 2.86 2.06 22.17
C THR A 863 2.09 0.73 22.26
N GLU A 864 0.89 0.63 21.66
CA GLU A 864 0.12 -0.62 21.69
C GLU A 864 0.73 -1.66 20.75
N GLN A 865 1.09 -1.24 19.54
CA GLN A 865 1.76 -2.09 18.56
C GLN A 865 3.12 -2.58 19.06
N PHE A 866 3.90 -1.71 19.71
CA PHE A 866 5.17 -2.05 20.35
C PHE A 866 4.96 -3.06 21.48
N ARG A 867 3.95 -2.85 22.34
CA ARG A 867 3.63 -3.75 23.45
C ARG A 867 3.35 -5.18 22.97
N ASP A 868 2.50 -5.34 21.96
CA ASP A 868 2.19 -6.66 21.38
C ASP A 868 3.42 -7.35 20.78
N LEU A 869 4.26 -6.58 20.09
CA LEU A 869 5.49 -7.08 19.46
C LEU A 869 6.53 -7.47 20.51
N PHE A 870 6.69 -6.66 21.57
CA PHE A 870 7.59 -6.92 22.69
C PHE A 870 7.17 -8.16 23.47
N ILE A 871 5.87 -8.31 23.80
CA ILE A 871 5.36 -9.52 24.49
C ILE A 871 5.66 -10.79 23.67
N SER A 872 5.53 -10.72 22.35
CA SER A 872 5.78 -11.85 21.44
C SER A 872 7.27 -12.20 21.32
N LEU A 873 8.16 -11.20 21.32
CA LEU A 873 9.58 -11.35 20.97
C LEU A 873 10.56 -11.22 22.16
N THR A 874 10.11 -10.80 23.35
CA THR A 874 11.00 -10.63 24.52
C THR A 874 11.67 -11.95 24.93
N PRO A 875 12.96 -11.93 25.30
CA PRO A 875 13.62 -13.05 25.97
C PRO A 875 13.26 -13.12 27.47
N TRP A 876 12.71 -12.04 28.03
CA TRP A 876 12.32 -11.90 29.44
C TRP A 876 10.79 -11.84 29.55
N ALA A 877 10.13 -12.98 29.37
CA ALA A 877 8.71 -13.10 29.62
C ALA A 877 8.47 -13.10 31.15
N CYS A 878 7.50 -12.31 31.60
CA CYS A 878 7.25 -12.05 33.04
C CYS A 878 5.76 -12.24 33.38
N GLY A 879 5.09 -13.18 32.71
CA GLY A 879 3.63 -13.34 32.78
C GLY A 879 2.88 -12.00 32.61
N ALA A 880 2.04 -11.68 33.59
CA ALA A 880 1.25 -10.45 33.63
C ALA A 880 2.05 -9.13 33.75
N HIS A 881 3.35 -9.18 34.10
CA HIS A 881 4.21 -8.00 34.21
C HIS A 881 4.89 -7.62 32.87
N THR A 882 4.87 -8.52 31.89
CA THR A 882 5.45 -8.27 30.55
C THR A 882 4.92 -7.01 29.85
N PRO A 883 3.61 -6.67 29.90
CA PRO A 883 3.07 -5.42 29.35
C PRO A 883 3.64 -4.16 30.02
N VAL A 884 3.94 -4.22 31.33
CA VAL A 884 4.54 -3.10 32.07
C VAL A 884 5.95 -2.85 31.56
N LEU A 885 6.78 -3.90 31.47
CA LEU A 885 8.14 -3.80 30.92
C LEU A 885 8.16 -3.29 29.48
N ALA A 886 7.18 -3.66 28.65
CA ALA A 886 7.05 -3.12 27.31
C ALA A 886 6.79 -1.60 27.32
N GLY A 887 5.92 -1.11 28.22
CA GLY A 887 5.68 0.32 28.42
C GLY A 887 6.88 1.09 28.99
N ARG A 888 7.68 0.46 29.86
CA ARG A 888 8.95 1.00 30.35
C ARG A 888 9.99 1.09 29.22
N MET A 889 10.11 0.05 28.40
CA MET A 889 11.02 0.00 27.25
C MET A 889 10.64 1.01 26.16
N PHE A 890 9.35 1.15 25.85
CA PHE A 890 8.87 2.14 24.88
C PHE A 890 9.33 3.56 25.25
N ARG A 891 9.12 3.98 26.50
CA ARG A 891 9.54 5.30 27.01
C ARG A 891 11.05 5.48 27.12
N LEU A 892 11.82 4.39 27.15
CA LEU A 892 13.28 4.43 27.11
C LEU A 892 13.82 4.64 25.69
N LEU A 893 13.10 4.15 24.68
CA LEU A 893 13.49 4.25 23.26
C LEU A 893 12.93 5.50 22.56
N ASP A 894 11.81 6.05 23.05
CA ASP A 894 11.18 7.29 22.56
C ASP A 894 11.98 8.53 23.03
N GLU A 895 13.21 8.68 22.52
CA GLU A 895 14.09 9.80 22.86
C GLU A 895 13.56 11.15 22.35
N ASN A 896 12.84 11.16 21.23
CA ASN A 896 12.31 12.37 20.60
C ASN A 896 10.95 12.81 21.18
N ARG A 897 10.26 11.93 21.93
CA ARG A 897 8.94 12.12 22.55
C ARG A 897 7.81 12.34 21.54
N ASP A 898 7.91 11.75 20.35
CA ASP A 898 6.84 11.77 19.34
C ASP A 898 5.79 10.67 19.55
N SER A 899 5.97 9.80 20.56
CA SER A 899 5.11 8.66 20.89
C SER A 899 5.03 7.60 19.78
N LEU A 900 6.09 7.47 18.98
CA LEU A 900 6.26 6.46 17.95
C LEU A 900 7.68 5.87 18.03
N ILE A 901 7.83 4.61 17.62
CA ILE A 901 9.12 3.92 17.57
C ILE A 901 9.38 3.44 16.13
N ASN A 902 10.53 3.83 15.56
CA ASN A 902 10.99 3.36 14.26
C ASN A 902 11.72 2.01 14.36
N PHE A 903 12.08 1.43 13.21
CA PHE A 903 12.71 0.11 13.19
C PHE A 903 14.09 0.09 13.87
N LYS A 904 14.91 1.15 13.72
CA LYS A 904 16.26 1.24 14.33
C LYS A 904 16.17 1.25 15.85
N GLU A 905 15.30 2.08 16.41
CA GLU A 905 15.04 2.14 17.85
C GLU A 905 14.56 0.78 18.39
N PHE A 906 13.59 0.16 17.71
CA PHE A 906 13.07 -1.15 18.09
C PHE A 906 14.18 -2.22 18.14
N VAL A 907 14.97 -2.40 17.07
CA VAL A 907 16.02 -3.43 17.08
C VAL A 907 17.20 -3.06 17.98
N THR A 908 17.45 -1.79 18.28
CA THR A 908 18.46 -1.35 19.27
C THR A 908 18.07 -1.81 20.66
N GLY A 909 16.83 -1.57 21.09
CA GLY A 909 16.32 -2.07 22.38
C GLY A 909 16.36 -3.60 22.49
N MET A 910 15.95 -4.30 21.43
CA MET A 910 15.98 -5.77 21.40
C MET A 910 17.40 -6.36 21.39
N SER A 911 18.37 -5.70 20.74
CA SER A 911 19.74 -6.19 20.63
C SER A 911 20.45 -6.24 21.99
N GLY A 912 20.21 -5.26 22.87
CA GLY A 912 20.76 -5.26 24.23
C GLY A 912 20.29 -6.46 25.07
N MET A 913 19.06 -6.93 24.85
CA MET A 913 18.49 -8.07 25.57
C MET A 913 18.96 -9.42 25.02
N TYR A 914 19.15 -9.54 23.69
CA TYR A 914 19.52 -10.78 23.01
C TYR A 914 21.03 -11.01 22.92
N HIS A 915 21.77 -10.00 22.44
CA HIS A 915 23.19 -10.10 22.08
C HIS A 915 24.13 -9.31 23.01
N GLY A 916 23.60 -8.52 23.94
CA GLY A 916 24.40 -7.91 25.00
C GLY A 916 25.14 -8.97 25.83
N ASP A 917 26.31 -8.62 26.36
CA ASP A 917 26.93 -9.40 27.43
C ASP A 917 26.15 -9.24 28.75
N LEU A 918 26.58 -9.93 29.81
CA LEU A 918 25.96 -9.82 31.13
C LEU A 918 25.88 -8.37 31.64
N THR A 919 26.88 -7.55 31.35
CA THR A 919 26.94 -6.15 31.77
C THR A 919 25.89 -5.32 31.03
N GLU A 920 25.83 -5.42 29.71
CA GLU A 920 24.86 -4.67 28.91
C GLU A 920 23.41 -5.15 29.15
N LYS A 921 23.18 -6.45 29.37
CA LYS A 921 21.86 -6.98 29.78
C LYS A 921 21.40 -6.41 31.12
N LEU A 922 22.27 -6.42 32.13
CA LEU A 922 21.96 -5.81 33.44
C LEU A 922 21.82 -4.28 33.33
N LYS A 923 22.55 -3.62 32.44
CA LYS A 923 22.45 -2.16 32.18
C LYS A 923 21.11 -1.79 31.54
N VAL A 924 20.61 -2.58 30.60
CA VAL A 924 19.25 -2.44 30.05
C VAL A 924 18.22 -2.60 31.16
N LEU A 925 18.32 -3.66 31.97
CA LEU A 925 17.40 -3.90 33.08
C LEU A 925 17.45 -2.77 34.12
N TYR A 926 18.63 -2.22 34.43
CA TYR A 926 18.81 -1.07 35.31
C TYR A 926 18.12 0.18 34.75
N LYS A 927 18.34 0.50 33.47
CA LYS A 927 17.72 1.65 32.79
C LYS A 927 16.19 1.58 32.77
N LEU A 928 15.60 0.39 32.64
CA LEU A 928 14.13 0.21 32.70
C LEU A 928 13.52 0.62 34.05
N HIS A 929 14.32 0.69 35.12
CA HIS A 929 13.88 1.06 36.47
C HIS A 929 14.33 2.48 36.87
N LEU A 930 14.73 3.31 35.89
CA LEU A 930 15.06 4.72 36.07
C LEU A 930 14.13 5.60 35.22
N PRO A 931 13.90 6.88 35.59
CA PRO A 931 13.26 7.84 34.69
C PRO A 931 14.10 8.03 33.40
N PRO A 932 13.50 8.15 32.20
CA PRO A 932 12.06 8.27 31.91
C PRO A 932 11.30 6.93 31.79
N ALA A 933 11.99 5.80 31.92
CA ALA A 933 11.42 4.46 31.72
C ALA A 933 10.52 3.98 32.87
N LEU A 934 10.71 4.49 34.09
CA LEU A 934 9.80 4.25 35.24
C LEU A 934 8.88 5.46 35.46
N ASN A 935 7.57 5.22 35.63
CA ASN A 935 6.59 6.28 35.91
C ASN A 935 6.46 6.53 37.43
N PRO A 936 6.17 7.77 37.88
CA PRO A 936 5.97 8.07 39.30
C PRO A 936 4.87 7.23 39.98
N GLU A 937 3.75 7.01 39.28
CA GLU A 937 2.62 6.21 39.77
C GLU A 937 3.00 4.73 40.01
N GLU A 938 3.95 4.18 39.22
CA GLU A 938 4.43 2.81 39.40
C GLU A 938 5.31 2.67 40.66
N THR A 939 6.09 3.72 40.99
CA THR A 939 6.80 3.81 42.28
C THR A 939 5.86 3.98 43.47
N GLU A 940 4.73 4.67 43.31
CA GLU A 940 3.73 4.83 44.38
C GLU A 940 2.99 3.52 44.69
N SER A 941 2.64 2.71 43.67
CA SER A 941 2.04 1.38 43.89
C SER A 941 2.97 0.42 44.64
N ALA A 942 4.29 0.64 44.62
CA ALA A 942 5.22 -0.11 45.45
C ALA A 942 5.08 0.18 46.96
N LEU A 943 4.56 1.35 47.34
CA LEU A 943 4.34 1.75 48.72
C LEU A 943 3.21 0.93 49.35
N GLU A 944 2.06 0.81 48.68
CA GLU A 944 0.88 0.10 49.19
C GLU A 944 1.17 -1.38 49.53
N ALA A 945 1.98 -2.05 48.70
CA ALA A 945 2.39 -3.42 48.94
C ALA A 945 3.30 -3.57 50.18
N THR A 946 4.07 -2.54 50.54
CA THR A 946 4.91 -2.55 51.76
C THR A 946 4.11 -2.23 53.03
N SER A 947 3.05 -1.41 52.95
CA SER A 947 2.12 -1.20 54.07
C SER A 947 1.26 -2.43 54.40
N TYR A 948 1.02 -3.32 53.42
CA TYR A 948 0.20 -4.53 53.61
C TYR A 948 0.82 -5.57 54.57
N PHE A 949 2.11 -5.46 54.89
CA PHE A 949 2.80 -6.32 55.87
C PHE A 949 2.86 -5.70 57.28
N THR A 950 2.23 -4.55 57.51
CA THR A 950 2.37 -3.79 58.78
C THR A 950 1.08 -3.57 59.56
N GLU A 951 -0.08 -4.07 59.11
CA GLU A 951 -1.35 -3.87 59.81
C GLU A 951 -2.04 -5.18 60.18
N ASP A 952 -2.07 -5.43 61.49
CA ASP A 952 -3.05 -6.28 62.15
C ASP A 952 -3.56 -5.52 63.40
N VAL A 953 -4.81 -5.74 63.81
CA VAL A 953 -5.57 -4.97 64.85
C VAL A 953 -6.29 -3.68 64.38
N THR A 954 -7.24 -3.90 63.46
CA THR A 954 -8.68 -3.56 63.56
C THR A 954 -9.20 -2.11 63.71
N THR A 955 -9.61 -1.55 62.57
CA THR A 955 -11.02 -1.37 62.11
C THR A 955 -12.15 -1.14 63.15
N GLU A 956 -12.95 -0.08 63.01
CA GLU A 956 -14.34 -0.10 62.43
C GLU A 956 -15.07 1.27 62.43
N GLU A 957 -15.98 1.43 61.45
CA GLU A 957 -16.99 2.51 61.24
C GLU A 957 -16.50 3.98 61.14
N LEU A 958 -16.70 4.70 60.03
CA LEU A 958 -18.01 4.92 59.38
C LEU A 958 -17.88 5.32 57.89
N ASP A 959 -18.88 4.96 57.11
CA ASP A 959 -19.07 5.31 55.68
C ASP A 959 -19.62 6.75 55.49
N ILE A 960 -19.80 7.19 54.23
CA ILE A 960 -20.44 8.45 53.75
C ILE A 960 -19.53 9.70 53.73
N CYS A 961 -18.92 9.99 52.57
CA CYS A 961 -19.42 11.07 51.66
C CYS A 961 -18.49 11.28 50.43
N LEU A 962 -18.86 10.74 49.27
CA LEU A 962 -18.33 11.14 47.97
C LEU A 962 -19.40 11.93 47.20
N HIS A 963 -19.33 13.27 47.20
CA HIS A 963 -19.92 14.10 46.13
C HIS A 963 -19.43 15.56 46.19
N CYS A 964 -18.58 15.93 45.23
CA CYS A 964 -18.52 17.23 44.55
C CYS A 964 -17.43 17.13 43.46
N GLU A 965 -17.64 17.52 42.21
CA GLU A 965 -18.90 17.69 41.46
C GLU A 965 -18.51 17.64 39.98
N SER A 966 -19.19 16.82 39.18
CA SER A 966 -19.06 16.92 37.72
C SER A 966 -20.00 18.02 37.24
N GLN A 967 -19.52 19.01 36.49
CA GLN A 967 -20.07 19.36 35.15
C GLN A 967 -19.53 20.67 34.54
N GLU A 968 -19.51 20.64 33.20
CA GLU A 968 -19.80 21.75 32.27
C GLU A 968 -18.94 23.02 32.24
N THR A 969 -18.24 23.18 31.10
CA THR A 969 -18.31 24.44 30.35
C THR A 969 -18.52 24.16 28.86
N GLN A 970 -19.65 24.62 28.32
CA GLN A 970 -19.96 24.69 26.88
C GLN A 970 -20.43 26.12 26.57
N GLU A 971 -19.94 26.71 25.47
CA GLU A 971 -20.45 27.87 24.69
C GLU A 971 -21.02 29.11 25.47
N ASP A 972 -20.66 30.38 25.18
CA ASP A 972 -20.97 31.06 23.91
C ASP A 972 -20.45 32.54 23.84
N LYS A 973 -20.41 33.10 22.62
CA LYS A 973 -20.33 34.52 22.12
C LYS A 973 -20.09 35.72 23.09
N GLY A 974 -19.31 36.74 22.66
CA GLY A 974 -19.31 38.05 23.37
C GLY A 974 -18.68 39.39 22.87
N ARG A 975 -17.96 39.48 21.73
CA ARG A 975 -17.63 40.71 20.92
C ARG A 975 -17.26 42.12 21.56
N ARG A 976 -16.07 42.63 21.15
CA ARG A 976 -15.66 44.04 20.81
C ARG A 976 -15.53 45.13 21.92
N ASN A 977 -14.47 45.97 21.99
CA ASN A 977 -13.85 46.85 20.97
C ASN A 977 -12.36 47.18 21.34
N GLU A 978 -11.38 47.08 20.43
CA GLU A 978 -10.80 48.12 19.53
C GLU A 978 -9.80 49.14 20.17
N ASN A 979 -8.49 48.91 19.93
CA ASN A 979 -7.50 49.88 19.38
C ASN A 979 -6.13 49.18 19.17
N GLY A 980 -5.49 49.37 18.00
CA GLY A 980 -4.29 48.62 17.55
C GLY A 980 -2.93 49.28 17.87
N PRO A 981 -1.86 49.12 17.06
CA PRO A 981 -1.76 48.45 15.75
C PRO A 981 -0.76 47.27 15.69
N GLU A 982 -0.80 46.53 14.57
CA GLU A 982 0.10 45.42 14.26
C GLU A 982 1.53 45.88 13.92
N LYS A 983 2.50 45.01 14.17
CA LYS A 983 3.85 45.07 13.58
C LYS A 983 4.18 43.73 12.92
N GLU A 984 4.76 43.83 11.73
CA GLU A 984 5.29 42.70 10.96
C GLU A 984 6.37 41.96 11.76
N GLU A 985 6.26 40.64 11.92
CA GLU A 985 7.42 39.79 12.18
C GLU A 985 7.85 39.06 10.90
N LYS A 986 9.14 39.21 10.59
CA LYS A 986 9.77 38.71 9.37
C LYS A 986 10.12 37.24 9.51
N GLY A 987 9.75 36.47 8.49
CA GLY A 987 10.54 35.37 7.93
C GLY A 987 11.15 34.36 8.91
N THR A 988 10.41 33.29 9.19
CA THR A 988 11.02 32.01 9.54
C THR A 988 11.93 31.54 8.39
N SER A 989 13.24 31.47 8.63
CA SER A 989 14.19 30.88 7.68
C SER A 989 13.96 29.37 7.53
N PRO A 990 14.34 28.75 6.40
CA PRO A 990 14.10 27.32 6.16
C PRO A 990 14.72 26.42 7.25
N GLN A 991 14.08 25.29 7.56
CA GLN A 991 14.68 24.22 8.35
C GLN A 991 16.00 23.78 7.67
N ASP A 992 17.10 24.11 8.34
CA ASP A 992 18.44 24.02 7.78
C ASP A 992 18.86 22.55 7.58
N TYR A 993 19.32 22.15 6.39
CA TYR A 993 19.92 20.82 6.15
C TYR A 993 21.16 20.59 7.04
N ARG A 994 21.76 21.68 7.56
CA ARG A 994 22.81 21.65 8.58
C ARG A 994 22.29 21.16 9.94
N TYR A 995 20.98 21.20 10.22
CA TYR A 995 20.37 20.53 11.37
C TYR A 995 20.51 19.01 11.23
N TYR A 996 20.12 18.43 10.09
CA TYR A 996 20.29 17.00 9.83
C TYR A 996 21.75 16.59 9.77
N LEU A 997 22.64 17.36 9.12
CA LEU A 997 24.07 17.09 9.18
C LEU A 997 24.67 17.24 10.60
N ARG A 998 24.11 18.11 11.46
CA ARG A 998 24.48 18.17 12.89
C ARG A 998 23.90 17.01 13.68
N MET A 999 22.70 16.53 13.38
CA MET A 999 22.11 15.35 14.02
C MET A 999 22.87 14.08 13.65
N TRP A 1000 23.26 13.93 12.38
CA TRP A 1000 24.04 12.80 11.89
C TRP A 1000 25.51 12.86 12.38
N ALA A 1001 26.08 14.06 12.50
CA ALA A 1001 27.36 14.25 13.19
C ALA A 1001 27.25 13.95 14.70
N LYS A 1002 26.15 14.33 15.36
CA LYS A 1002 25.87 14.00 16.77
C LYS A 1002 25.61 12.50 17.00
N GLU A 1003 24.94 11.79 16.09
CA GLU A 1003 24.78 10.33 16.16
C GLU A 1003 26.15 9.63 16.10
N LYS A 1004 27.04 10.07 15.21
CA LYS A 1004 28.44 9.61 15.17
C LYS A 1004 29.27 10.05 16.39
N GLU A 1005 28.80 11.01 17.17
CA GLU A 1005 29.38 11.47 18.44
C GLU A 1005 28.60 10.97 19.68
N SER A 1006 27.77 9.94 19.53
CA SER A 1006 27.16 9.24 20.68
C SER A 1006 28.28 8.59 21.53
N LYS A 1007 28.79 9.34 22.50
CA LYS A 1007 29.73 8.83 23.50
C LYS A 1007 29.10 7.61 24.15
N LYS A 1008 29.75 6.44 24.04
CA LYS A 1008 29.38 5.26 24.83
C LYS A 1008 29.33 5.67 26.29
N GLU A 1009 28.13 5.73 26.87
CA GLU A 1009 27.95 6.03 28.29
C GLU A 1009 28.78 5.06 29.10
N THR A 1010 29.76 5.61 29.82
CA THR A 1010 30.57 4.84 30.74
C THR A 1010 29.68 4.44 31.93
N ILE A 1011 29.99 3.30 32.54
CA ILE A 1011 29.25 2.77 33.70
C ILE A 1011 29.05 3.82 34.82
N LYS A 1012 30.00 4.77 34.95
CA LYS A 1012 30.01 5.87 35.93
C LYS A 1012 29.02 7.01 35.64
N ASP A 1013 28.45 7.06 34.44
CA ASP A 1013 27.56 8.14 33.99
C ASP A 1013 26.07 7.83 34.29
N LEU A 1014 25.76 6.61 34.74
CA LEU A 1014 24.39 6.19 35.07
C LEU A 1014 23.89 6.83 36.38
N PRO A 1015 22.65 7.33 36.42
CA PRO A 1015 22.02 7.81 37.66
C PRO A 1015 21.96 6.68 38.71
N LYS A 1016 22.08 7.04 39.99
CA LYS A 1016 21.83 6.09 41.08
C LYS A 1016 20.34 5.78 41.21
N MET A 1017 20.05 4.55 41.63
CA MET A 1017 18.71 4.01 41.84
C MET A 1017 18.25 4.26 43.28
N SER A 1018 17.03 4.74 43.48
CA SER A 1018 16.39 4.91 44.81
C SER A 1018 15.92 3.57 45.40
N GLN A 1019 15.51 3.57 46.67
CA GLN A 1019 15.01 2.35 47.33
C GLN A 1019 13.73 1.82 46.65
N GLU A 1020 12.82 2.70 46.24
CA GLU A 1020 11.57 2.36 45.54
C GLU A 1020 11.85 1.72 44.17
N GLN A 1021 12.75 2.34 43.40
CA GLN A 1021 13.19 1.84 42.10
C GLN A 1021 13.88 0.47 42.21
N PHE A 1022 14.64 0.26 43.29
CA PHE A 1022 15.29 -1.02 43.58
C PHE A 1022 14.28 -2.12 43.98
N ILE A 1023 13.23 -1.78 44.73
CA ILE A 1023 12.13 -2.71 45.04
C ILE A 1023 11.43 -3.13 43.75
N GLU A 1024 11.15 -2.20 42.84
CA GLU A 1024 10.57 -2.50 41.52
C GLU A 1024 11.49 -3.38 40.65
N LEU A 1025 12.81 -3.16 40.69
CA LEU A 1025 13.79 -4.02 40.03
C LEU A 1025 13.73 -5.46 40.58
N CYS A 1026 13.66 -5.62 41.90
CA CYS A 1026 13.53 -6.94 42.54
C CYS A 1026 12.21 -7.64 42.18
N LYS A 1027 11.07 -6.93 42.15
CA LYS A 1027 9.79 -7.49 41.69
C LYS A 1027 9.86 -7.96 40.23
N THR A 1028 10.43 -7.14 39.35
CA THR A 1028 10.63 -7.50 37.94
C THR A 1028 11.44 -8.79 37.81
N LEU A 1029 12.57 -8.88 38.51
CA LEU A 1029 13.41 -10.08 38.51
C LEU A 1029 12.68 -11.32 39.07
N TYR A 1030 11.89 -11.16 40.13
CA TYR A 1030 11.08 -12.25 40.67
C TYR A 1030 10.08 -12.79 39.63
N ASN A 1031 9.38 -11.89 38.94
CA ASN A 1031 8.45 -12.26 37.86
C ASN A 1031 9.16 -12.82 36.61
N MET A 1032 10.42 -12.46 36.35
CA MET A 1032 11.23 -13.03 35.25
C MET A 1032 11.63 -14.50 35.49
N PHE A 1033 11.65 -14.94 36.75
CA PHE A 1033 12.11 -16.29 37.13
C PHE A 1033 10.96 -17.29 37.33
N SER A 1034 9.71 -16.83 37.43
CA SER A 1034 8.53 -17.64 37.80
C SER A 1034 8.09 -18.71 36.80
N GLU A 1035 8.81 -18.88 35.69
CA GLU A 1035 8.58 -19.92 34.68
C GLU A 1035 9.90 -20.63 34.28
N ASP A 1036 11.02 -20.37 34.95
CA ASP A 1036 12.29 -21.05 34.66
C ASP A 1036 12.42 -22.38 35.45
N PRO A 1037 12.93 -23.48 34.85
CA PRO A 1037 13.10 -24.76 35.53
C PRO A 1037 13.97 -24.73 36.80
N VAL A 1038 14.74 -23.66 37.01
CA VAL A 1038 15.63 -23.47 38.17
C VAL A 1038 15.16 -22.32 39.09
N GLU A 1039 13.87 -21.98 39.07
CA GLU A 1039 13.25 -20.88 39.83
C GLU A 1039 13.70 -20.79 41.30
N GLN A 1040 13.80 -21.91 42.02
CA GLN A 1040 14.14 -21.93 43.45
C GLN A 1040 15.59 -21.48 43.72
N GLU A 1041 16.54 -21.84 42.86
CA GLU A 1041 17.93 -21.39 42.98
C GLU A 1041 18.06 -19.91 42.60
N LEU A 1042 17.31 -19.46 41.59
CA LEU A 1042 17.26 -18.05 41.18
C LEU A 1042 16.65 -17.16 42.27
N TYR A 1043 15.57 -17.62 42.93
CA TYR A 1043 14.97 -16.94 44.07
C TYR A 1043 15.89 -16.89 45.30
N HIS A 1044 16.65 -17.96 45.56
CA HIS A 1044 17.64 -17.94 46.64
C HIS A 1044 18.80 -16.97 46.33
N ALA A 1045 19.32 -17.01 45.11
CA ALA A 1045 20.39 -16.13 44.66
C ALA A 1045 19.99 -14.65 44.72
N ILE A 1046 18.81 -14.28 44.21
CA ILE A 1046 18.35 -12.88 44.28
C ILE A 1046 18.06 -12.43 45.71
N ALA A 1047 17.56 -13.29 46.60
CA ALA A 1047 17.37 -12.94 48.01
C ALA A 1047 18.72 -12.63 48.70
N THR A 1048 19.77 -13.39 48.38
CA THR A 1048 21.14 -13.14 48.85
C THR A 1048 21.69 -11.82 48.31
N VAL A 1049 21.56 -11.57 46.99
CA VAL A 1049 22.01 -10.33 46.36
C VAL A 1049 21.24 -9.12 46.88
N ALA A 1050 19.92 -9.17 46.99
CA ALA A 1050 19.10 -8.07 47.51
C ALA A 1050 19.45 -7.75 48.97
N SER A 1051 19.65 -8.76 49.81
CA SER A 1051 20.08 -8.59 51.21
C SER A 1051 21.46 -7.94 51.32
N LEU A 1052 22.39 -8.25 50.40
CA LEU A 1052 23.70 -7.63 50.32
C LEU A 1052 23.61 -6.17 49.86
N LEU A 1053 22.84 -5.91 48.80
CA LEU A 1053 22.64 -4.58 48.22
C LEU A 1053 21.96 -3.60 49.19
N LEU A 1054 20.95 -4.03 49.94
CA LEU A 1054 20.31 -3.23 50.99
C LEU A 1054 21.32 -2.78 52.06
N ARG A 1055 22.15 -3.71 52.56
CA ARG A 1055 23.24 -3.41 53.51
C ARG A 1055 24.29 -2.47 52.92
N ILE A 1056 24.63 -2.63 51.63
CA ILE A 1056 25.58 -1.74 50.94
C ILE A 1056 25.02 -0.31 50.84
N GLY A 1057 23.73 -0.14 50.52
CA GLY A 1057 23.08 1.17 50.50
C GLY A 1057 22.99 1.83 51.89
N GLU A 1058 22.68 1.06 52.95
CA GLU A 1058 22.73 1.53 54.34
C GLU A 1058 24.13 2.01 54.76
N VAL A 1059 25.18 1.34 54.27
CA VAL A 1059 26.57 1.77 54.49
C VAL A 1059 26.88 3.03 53.68
N GLY A 1060 26.41 3.12 52.42
CA GLY A 1060 26.52 4.33 51.59
C GLY A 1060 25.94 5.57 52.27
N LYS A 1061 24.75 5.45 52.87
CA LYS A 1061 24.12 6.52 53.68
C LYS A 1061 25.02 7.03 54.81
N LYS A 1062 25.75 6.13 55.49
CA LYS A 1062 26.67 6.50 56.60
C LYS A 1062 27.91 7.27 56.13
N PHE A 1063 28.32 7.13 54.87
CA PHE A 1063 29.45 7.88 54.29
C PHE A 1063 29.04 9.21 53.65
N SER A 1064 27.82 9.32 53.12
CA SER A 1064 27.31 10.56 52.52
C SER A 1064 26.99 11.67 53.54
N ASN A 1065 26.66 11.32 54.78
CA ASN A 1065 26.22 12.26 55.83
C ASN A 1065 27.35 13.01 56.59
N ARG A 1066 28.44 13.40 55.89
CA ARG A 1066 29.47 14.32 56.43
C ARG A 1066 29.47 15.65 55.64
N PRO A 1067 28.92 16.75 56.19
CA PRO A 1067 28.95 18.04 55.52
C PRO A 1067 30.31 18.72 55.65
N THR A 1068 31.03 18.88 54.54
CA THR A 1068 32.15 19.82 54.41
C THR A 1068 31.61 21.25 54.34
N ARG A 1069 31.24 21.81 55.49
CA ARG A 1069 30.94 23.25 55.61
C ARG A 1069 32.21 24.07 55.36
N LYS A 1070 32.12 24.99 54.40
CA LYS A 1070 33.09 26.08 54.20
C LYS A 1070 33.16 26.96 55.45
N SER A 1071 34.34 27.47 55.75
CA SER A 1071 34.52 28.69 56.55
C SER A 1071 34.61 29.90 55.60
N GLU A 1072 33.78 30.91 55.80
CA GLU A 1072 33.91 32.23 55.16
C GLU A 1072 34.35 33.27 56.18
N ASP A 1073 35.36 34.06 55.83
CA ASP A 1073 35.65 35.42 56.30
C ASP A 1073 36.94 35.91 55.58
N CYS A 1074 37.12 37.17 55.16
CA CYS A 1074 36.15 38.22 54.81
C CYS A 1074 36.91 39.38 54.09
N LYS A 1075 36.20 40.16 53.24
CA LYS A 1075 36.50 41.54 52.77
C LYS A 1075 37.44 41.80 51.57
N ALA A 1076 36.79 42.26 50.48
CA ALA A 1076 36.99 43.53 49.77
C ALA A 1076 38.40 43.99 49.33
N ASN A 1077 38.57 44.20 48.01
CA ASN A 1077 38.59 45.58 47.51
C ASN A 1077 38.24 45.75 46.01
N ASN A 1078 37.64 46.91 45.78
CA ASN A 1078 37.08 47.49 44.57
C ASN A 1078 38.09 47.91 43.48
N THR A 1079 37.69 47.66 42.21
CA THR A 1079 37.65 48.60 41.06
C THR A 1079 38.94 49.06 40.34
N GLN A 1080 38.76 49.34 39.03
CA GLN A 1080 39.61 50.09 38.05
C GLN A 1080 40.69 49.28 37.30
N ASP A 1081 40.94 49.48 35.99
CA ASP A 1081 40.11 49.92 34.83
C ASP A 1081 40.89 49.61 33.49
N PRO A 1082 40.55 50.05 32.24
CA PRO A 1082 40.58 49.14 31.08
C PRO A 1082 41.49 49.59 29.90
N VAL A 1083 41.16 49.18 28.65
CA VAL A 1083 41.69 49.64 27.33
C VAL A 1083 43.03 49.00 26.94
N SER A 1084 43.10 48.20 25.85
CA SER A 1084 43.46 48.56 24.45
C SER A 1084 44.84 49.25 24.32
N GLU A 1085 45.62 49.08 23.24
CA GLU A 1085 45.30 48.72 21.86
C GLU A 1085 46.56 48.18 21.13
N GLU A 1086 46.41 47.96 19.82
CA GLU A 1086 47.33 47.61 18.71
C GLU A 1086 48.82 48.07 18.81
N GLU A 1087 49.79 47.60 18.02
CA GLU A 1087 49.75 47.29 16.56
C GLU A 1087 50.94 46.42 16.09
N SER A 1088 50.90 45.98 14.82
CA SER A 1088 51.90 45.14 14.12
C SER A 1088 53.19 45.92 13.68
N PRO A 1089 54.24 45.29 13.08
CA PRO A 1089 54.20 44.89 11.67
C PRO A 1089 55.01 43.63 11.25
N THR A 1090 55.00 43.40 9.94
CA THR A 1090 55.38 42.23 9.12
C THR A 1090 56.84 42.13 8.64
N SER A 1091 57.13 41.07 7.85
CA SER A 1091 58.27 40.78 6.93
C SER A 1091 59.28 39.74 7.46
N GLU A 1092 59.90 38.85 6.66
CA GLU A 1092 60.07 38.71 5.19
C GLU A 1092 60.31 37.19 4.84
N GLN A 1093 59.79 36.65 3.71
CA GLN A 1093 60.52 36.23 2.47
C GLN A 1093 61.69 35.21 2.58
N SER A 1094 62.13 34.46 1.55
CA SER A 1094 61.55 33.86 0.31
C SER A 1094 62.65 33.03 -0.43
N GLN A 1095 62.33 32.36 -1.55
CA GLN A 1095 63.25 31.72 -2.55
C GLN A 1095 63.99 30.44 -2.10
N ASN A 1096 64.28 29.41 -2.92
CA ASN A 1096 64.04 29.08 -4.35
C ASN A 1096 64.24 27.53 -4.52
N SER A 1097 63.90 26.81 -5.61
CA SER A 1097 63.24 27.12 -6.90
C SER A 1097 62.74 25.84 -7.63
N ALA A 1098 61.96 26.05 -8.71
CA ALA A 1098 61.67 25.25 -9.93
C ALA A 1098 62.61 24.05 -10.31
N VAL A 1099 62.15 23.03 -11.06
CA VAL A 1099 61.83 23.05 -12.52
C VAL A 1099 60.90 21.87 -12.98
N GLU A 1100 60.05 22.15 -13.99
CA GLU A 1100 59.38 21.30 -15.05
C GLU A 1100 59.03 19.79 -14.81
N GLN A 1101 57.76 19.37 -14.90
CA GLN A 1101 56.91 19.00 -16.07
C GLN A 1101 57.01 17.53 -16.58
N GLN A 1102 55.81 16.94 -16.74
CA GLN A 1102 55.30 15.78 -17.54
C GLN A 1102 56.20 15.05 -18.55
N PRO A 1103 55.95 13.74 -18.88
CA PRO A 1103 54.64 13.26 -19.38
C PRO A 1103 54.19 11.81 -19.02
N GLN A 1104 53.10 11.37 -19.67
CA GLN A 1104 52.56 10.00 -19.77
C GLN A 1104 53.42 9.07 -20.67
N ALA A 1105 52.89 7.85 -20.95
CA ALA A 1105 53.33 6.79 -21.87
C ALA A 1105 54.18 5.68 -21.20
N ASP A 1106 54.14 4.37 -21.54
CA ASP A 1106 53.43 3.54 -22.55
C ASP A 1106 52.94 2.22 -21.85
N HIS A 1107 51.90 1.49 -22.25
CA HIS A 1107 51.73 0.61 -23.43
C HIS A 1107 52.85 -0.44 -23.69
N GLU A 1108 52.48 -1.73 -23.59
CA GLU A 1108 52.88 -2.85 -24.48
C GLU A 1108 54.39 -3.17 -24.73
N GLU A 1109 54.86 -4.38 -25.07
CA GLU A 1109 54.26 -5.64 -25.51
C GLU A 1109 55.31 -6.79 -25.41
N LYS A 1110 54.88 -8.06 -25.39
CA LYS A 1110 55.58 -9.26 -25.97
C LYS A 1110 57.04 -9.61 -25.53
N ALA A 1111 57.53 -10.85 -25.66
CA ALA A 1111 56.91 -12.15 -25.94
C ALA A 1111 57.80 -13.29 -25.40
N SER A 1112 57.19 -14.45 -25.25
CA SER A 1112 57.69 -15.82 -25.45
C SER A 1112 59.17 -16.07 -25.77
N ILE A 1113 59.73 -17.13 -25.18
CA ILE A 1113 60.21 -18.30 -25.95
C ILE A 1113 60.33 -19.55 -25.03
N ASP A 1114 60.08 -20.69 -25.66
CA ASP A 1114 60.22 -22.11 -25.26
C ASP A 1114 61.31 -22.45 -24.20
N ALA A 1115 61.25 -23.57 -23.46
CA ALA A 1115 60.91 -24.90 -23.95
C ALA A 1115 60.66 -25.94 -22.84
N GLN A 1116 59.96 -27.01 -23.22
CA GLN A 1116 59.88 -28.30 -22.52
C GLN A 1116 61.25 -29.05 -22.53
N PRO A 1117 61.50 -30.08 -21.67
CA PRO A 1117 60.81 -31.37 -21.82
C PRO A 1117 60.50 -32.20 -20.57
N GLU A 1118 59.56 -33.14 -20.79
CA GLU A 1118 59.44 -34.53 -20.30
C GLU A 1118 60.50 -35.07 -19.30
N LYS A 1119 60.15 -35.89 -18.29
CA LYS A 1119 59.78 -37.32 -18.42
C LYS A 1119 59.16 -37.86 -17.11
N THR A 1120 58.00 -38.54 -17.13
CA THR A 1120 57.77 -40.01 -16.98
C THR A 1120 58.45 -40.68 -15.75
N GLN A 1121 57.84 -41.64 -15.02
CA GLN A 1121 56.79 -42.62 -15.37
C GLN A 1121 56.13 -43.25 -14.11
N GLN A 1122 54.87 -43.74 -14.24
CA GLN A 1122 54.27 -45.04 -13.79
C GLN A 1122 54.65 -45.69 -12.42
N GLU A 1123 53.82 -46.41 -11.65
CA GLU A 1123 52.70 -47.38 -11.86
C GLU A 1123 51.75 -47.41 -10.62
N ASN A 1124 50.64 -48.19 -10.50
CA ASN A 1124 49.48 -48.48 -11.36
C ASN A 1124 48.40 -49.27 -10.53
N GLN A 1125 47.14 -49.30 -10.99
CA GLN A 1125 46.07 -50.31 -10.72
C GLN A 1125 45.33 -50.47 -9.35
N THR A 1126 44.07 -50.00 -9.39
CA THR A 1126 42.79 -50.63 -8.95
C THR A 1126 42.69 -52.15 -8.69
N LEU A 1127 41.83 -52.57 -7.73
CA LEU A 1127 40.50 -53.22 -7.95
C LEU A 1127 39.88 -53.78 -6.63
N GLY A 1128 38.55 -53.99 -6.60
CA GLY A 1128 37.93 -55.01 -5.72
C GLY A 1128 36.72 -54.58 -4.86
N ASP A 1129 35.51 -54.77 -5.39
CA ASP A 1129 34.20 -54.47 -4.81
C ASP A 1129 33.49 -55.76 -4.24
N VAL A 1130 32.31 -55.60 -3.61
CA VAL A 1130 31.21 -56.60 -3.42
C VAL A 1130 31.15 -57.53 -2.17
N SER A 1131 29.96 -57.49 -1.51
CA SER A 1131 29.28 -58.50 -0.64
C SER A 1131 29.88 -58.86 0.75
N GLY A 1132 29.10 -59.30 1.75
CA GLY A 1132 27.63 -59.44 1.87
C GLY A 1132 27.23 -60.52 2.90
N GLU A 1133 26.09 -60.33 3.60
CA GLU A 1133 25.43 -61.31 4.51
C GLU A 1133 26.26 -61.78 5.75
N GLY A 1134 25.71 -62.30 6.85
CA GLY A 1134 24.33 -62.51 7.30
C GLY A 1134 24.31 -63.44 8.54
N GLN A 1135 23.16 -63.51 9.25
CA GLN A 1135 22.86 -64.41 10.39
C GLN A 1135 23.63 -64.16 11.72
N GLY A 1136 23.02 -64.26 12.91
CA GLY A 1136 21.60 -64.49 13.22
C GLY A 1136 21.30 -64.57 14.72
N SER A 1137 20.05 -64.36 15.11
CA SER A 1137 19.47 -64.64 16.45
C SER A 1137 19.34 -66.16 16.70
N PRO A 1138 19.00 -66.63 17.93
CA PRO A 1138 17.58 -66.78 18.37
C PRO A 1138 17.31 -66.23 19.80
N LEU A 1139 16.14 -65.67 20.14
CA LEU A 1139 14.87 -66.31 20.63
C LEU A 1139 15.02 -67.02 22.02
N GLN A 1140 14.06 -67.02 22.97
CA GLN A 1140 12.59 -66.93 22.86
C GLN A 1140 11.83 -66.69 24.22
N LEU A 1141 10.70 -65.95 24.16
CA LEU A 1141 9.37 -66.15 24.81
C LEU A 1141 9.03 -66.02 26.34
N LEU A 1142 7.71 -65.77 26.54
CA LEU A 1142 6.82 -65.74 27.73
C LEU A 1142 6.88 -64.47 28.62
N SER A 1143 5.81 -63.79 29.09
CA SER A 1143 4.35 -63.63 28.85
C SER A 1143 3.58 -63.54 30.19
N ASP A 1144 2.43 -62.84 30.18
CA ASP A 1144 1.27 -62.99 31.09
C ASP A 1144 1.41 -62.50 32.57
N ASP A 1145 0.38 -61.97 33.27
CA ASP A 1145 -0.90 -61.32 32.87
C ASP A 1145 -1.57 -60.56 34.06
N GLU A 1146 -2.49 -59.64 33.72
CA GLU A 1146 -3.75 -59.19 34.37
C GLU A 1146 -3.97 -58.73 35.85
N THR A 1147 -5.12 -58.04 36.00
CA THR A 1147 -5.93 -57.62 37.20
C THR A 1147 -5.58 -56.27 37.87
N LYS A 1148 -6.42 -55.21 37.75
CA LYS A 1148 -7.76 -54.91 38.36
C LYS A 1148 -7.67 -54.53 39.85
N ASP A 1149 -8.48 -53.66 40.46
CA ASP A 1149 -9.42 -52.57 40.09
C ASP A 1149 -9.31 -51.58 41.29
N ASP A 1150 -9.73 -50.30 41.27
CA ASP A 1150 -11.10 -49.90 41.60
C ASP A 1150 -11.33 -48.37 41.44
N MET A 1151 -12.60 -47.96 41.57
CA MET A 1151 -13.17 -46.73 40.99
C MET A 1151 -13.57 -45.65 42.03
N SER A 1152 -13.97 -44.45 41.54
CA SER A 1152 -14.79 -43.39 42.19
C SER A 1152 -14.04 -42.31 43.02
N MET A 1153 -14.49 -41.04 43.14
CA MET A 1153 -15.58 -40.26 42.49
C MET A 1153 -15.40 -38.73 42.74
N SER A 1154 -15.92 -37.87 41.84
CA SER A 1154 -16.52 -36.53 42.08
C SER A 1154 -15.83 -35.53 43.06
N SER A 1155 -15.22 -34.42 42.65
CA SER A 1155 -15.81 -33.17 42.09
C SER A 1155 -17.00 -32.57 42.87
N TYR A 1156 -16.84 -31.45 43.61
CA TYR A 1156 -17.70 -30.24 43.52
C TYR A 1156 -17.29 -29.06 44.44
N SER A 1157 -17.51 -27.85 43.92
CA SER A 1157 -17.80 -26.55 44.57
C SER A 1157 -16.82 -25.83 45.52
N MET A 1158 -16.77 -24.51 45.33
CA MET A 1158 -16.30 -23.49 46.26
C MET A 1158 -17.17 -23.39 47.53
N VAL A 1159 -16.63 -22.80 48.61
CA VAL A 1159 -17.13 -21.57 49.29
C VAL A 1159 -16.34 -21.26 50.58
N SER A 1160 -15.80 -20.04 50.66
CA SER A 1160 -15.63 -19.13 51.82
C SER A 1160 -15.05 -19.57 53.19
N THR A 1161 -14.13 -18.72 53.69
CA THR A 1161 -13.95 -18.27 55.10
C THR A 1161 -13.92 -19.27 56.26
N GLY A 1162 -12.80 -19.28 57.01
CA GLY A 1162 -12.72 -19.85 58.36
C GLY A 1162 -11.46 -19.42 59.10
N SER A 1163 -11.59 -18.49 60.05
CA SER A 1163 -10.52 -18.12 60.99
C SER A 1163 -10.28 -19.24 62.02
N LEU A 1164 -9.03 -19.39 62.47
CA LEU A 1164 -8.70 -20.16 63.68
C LEU A 1164 -7.72 -19.37 64.56
N GLN A 1165 -8.09 -19.24 65.84
CA GLN A 1165 -7.41 -18.44 66.85
C GLN A 1165 -6.26 -19.21 67.52
N CYS A 1166 -5.27 -18.46 68.01
CA CYS A 1166 -4.30 -18.92 69.01
C CYS A 1166 -4.79 -18.60 70.43
N GLU A 1167 -4.64 -19.57 71.34
CA GLU A 1167 -4.50 -19.46 72.80
C GLU A 1167 -3.81 -20.78 73.25
N ASP A 1168 -2.92 -20.87 74.23
CA ASP A 1168 -2.06 -19.89 74.92
C ASP A 1168 -0.98 -20.71 75.72
N ILE A 1169 -0.26 -20.10 76.67
CA ILE A 1169 0.62 -20.72 77.72
C ILE A 1169 2.12 -20.79 77.40
N ALA A 1170 2.78 -19.65 77.64
CA ALA A 1170 3.80 -19.39 78.67
C ALA A 1170 4.96 -20.38 79.00
N ASP A 1171 6.16 -19.78 79.06
CA ASP A 1171 7.29 -19.99 79.98
C ASP A 1171 7.88 -21.40 80.23
N ASP A 1172 9.13 -21.61 79.77
CA ASP A 1172 10.25 -21.60 80.73
C ASP A 1172 11.61 -21.28 80.08
N THR A 1173 12.49 -20.58 80.82
CA THR A 1173 13.77 -20.03 80.32
C THR A 1173 15.02 -20.79 80.79
N VAL A 1174 16.08 -20.84 79.97
CA VAL A 1174 17.47 -20.80 80.47
C VAL A 1174 18.36 -19.91 79.60
N LEU A 1175 18.88 -18.83 80.19
CA LEU A 1175 19.94 -17.97 79.66
C LEU A 1175 21.23 -18.14 80.49
N VAL A 1176 22.37 -18.20 79.82
CA VAL A 1176 23.70 -17.72 80.28
C VAL A 1176 24.48 -17.39 78.99
N GLY A 1177 25.20 -16.30 78.76
CA GLY A 1177 25.65 -15.10 79.51
C GLY A 1177 26.79 -14.49 78.67
N CYS A 1178 27.12 -13.20 78.63
CA CYS A 1178 26.92 -12.10 79.56
C CYS A 1178 26.78 -10.74 78.84
N GLU A 1179 26.19 -9.77 79.56
CA GLU A 1179 26.56 -8.34 79.69
C GLU A 1179 27.00 -7.52 78.43
N GLY A 1180 26.48 -6.31 78.17
CA GLY A 1180 25.44 -5.57 78.88
C GLY A 1180 25.46 -4.05 78.58
N SER A 1181 24.31 -3.52 78.14
CA SER A 1181 23.99 -2.07 77.94
C SER A 1181 24.76 -1.30 76.84
N SER A 1182 24.15 -0.36 76.11
CA SER A 1182 22.86 0.32 76.31
C SER A 1182 21.98 0.32 75.05
N ALA A 1183 20.65 0.28 75.25
CA ALA A 1183 19.66 0.32 74.18
C ALA A 1183 19.16 1.75 73.92
N ALA A 1184 18.83 2.05 72.67
CA ALA A 1184 17.94 3.14 72.28
C ALA A 1184 17.08 2.72 71.07
N ALA A 1185 15.76 2.82 71.24
CA ALA A 1185 14.67 2.73 70.26
C ALA A 1185 14.91 2.02 68.90
N ARG A 1186 14.22 0.87 68.70
CA ARG A 1186 13.83 0.43 67.35
C ARG A 1186 12.61 1.27 66.92
N TYR A 1187 12.81 2.18 65.97
CA TYR A 1187 11.71 2.76 65.19
C TYR A 1187 11.36 1.85 64.01
N GLY A 1188 10.10 1.85 63.59
CA GLY A 1188 9.67 1.19 62.36
C GLY A 1188 10.32 1.83 61.12
N SER A 1189 10.52 1.04 60.07
CA SER A 1189 11.18 1.49 58.84
C SER A 1189 10.24 2.33 57.97
N THR A 1190 10.10 3.61 58.27
CA THR A 1190 9.66 4.60 57.27
C THR A 1190 10.67 4.61 56.11
N ILE A 1191 10.18 4.62 54.87
CA ILE A 1191 11.01 4.59 53.65
C ILE A 1191 12.01 5.76 53.66
N ASP A 1192 13.26 5.45 53.29
CA ASP A 1192 14.42 6.26 53.61
C ASP A 1192 14.93 7.02 52.39
N THR A 1193 14.55 8.30 52.25
CA THR A 1193 14.80 9.13 51.06
C THR A 1193 16.28 9.33 50.72
N ASP A 1194 17.20 9.02 51.64
CA ASP A 1194 18.65 9.12 51.42
C ASP A 1194 19.29 7.82 50.87
N TRP A 1195 18.54 6.71 50.80
CA TRP A 1195 19.07 5.43 50.31
C TRP A 1195 19.22 5.47 48.78
N SER A 1196 20.41 5.15 48.28
CA SER A 1196 20.66 5.03 46.84
C SER A 1196 21.78 4.05 46.52
N ILE A 1197 21.70 3.40 45.35
CA ILE A 1197 22.64 2.37 44.90
C ILE A 1197 23.06 2.58 43.45
N SER A 1198 24.33 2.31 43.12
CA SER A 1198 24.87 2.48 41.77
C SER A 1198 24.89 1.19 40.96
N PHE A 1199 24.96 1.32 39.63
CA PHE A 1199 25.02 0.18 38.73
C PHE A 1199 26.23 -0.73 39.01
N GLU A 1200 27.40 -0.19 39.39
CA GLU A 1200 28.58 -1.00 39.76
C GLU A 1200 28.29 -1.92 40.95
N GLN A 1201 27.53 -1.44 41.93
CA GLN A 1201 27.21 -2.19 43.15
C GLN A 1201 26.26 -3.35 42.84
N ILE A 1202 25.26 -3.10 41.99
CA ILE A 1202 24.36 -4.14 41.48
C ILE A 1202 25.13 -5.15 40.64
N LEU A 1203 25.91 -4.71 39.64
CA LEU A 1203 26.71 -5.58 38.78
C LEU A 1203 27.66 -6.47 39.59
N ALA A 1204 28.42 -5.88 40.53
CA ALA A 1204 29.35 -6.62 41.36
C ALA A 1204 28.67 -7.65 42.27
N SER A 1205 27.45 -7.38 42.75
CA SER A 1205 26.69 -8.32 43.60
C SER A 1205 25.98 -9.39 42.76
N MET A 1206 25.45 -9.05 41.58
CA MET A 1206 24.90 -10.03 40.64
C MET A 1206 25.97 -11.04 40.18
N LEU A 1207 27.23 -10.60 40.04
CA LEU A 1207 28.36 -11.44 39.67
C LEU A 1207 28.81 -12.43 40.76
N THR A 1208 28.36 -12.32 42.02
CA THR A 1208 28.72 -13.31 43.06
C THR A 1208 27.88 -14.58 42.99
N GLU A 1209 26.71 -14.53 42.35
CA GLU A 1209 25.77 -15.66 42.26
C GLU A 1209 25.77 -16.30 40.88
N THR A 1210 26.30 -17.53 40.80
CA THR A 1210 26.44 -18.27 39.53
C THR A 1210 25.10 -18.57 38.86
N ALA A 1211 24.03 -18.77 39.62
CA ALA A 1211 22.69 -19.01 39.07
C ALA A 1211 22.18 -17.81 38.24
N LEU A 1212 22.38 -16.59 38.74
CA LEU A 1212 21.97 -15.36 38.05
C LEU A 1212 22.84 -15.07 36.82
N VAL A 1213 24.16 -15.29 36.92
CA VAL A 1213 25.08 -15.24 35.77
C VAL A 1213 24.62 -16.19 34.66
N ASN A 1214 24.40 -17.46 35.00
CA ASN A 1214 23.96 -18.49 34.05
C ASN A 1214 22.62 -18.14 33.37
N TYR A 1215 21.67 -17.57 34.11
CA TYR A 1215 20.38 -17.14 33.56
C TYR A 1215 20.54 -16.01 32.54
N PHE A 1216 21.31 -14.97 32.84
CA PHE A 1216 21.50 -13.84 31.92
C PHE A 1216 22.43 -14.17 30.74
N GLU A 1217 23.38 -15.10 30.88
CA GLU A 1217 24.22 -15.58 29.77
C GLU A 1217 23.50 -16.56 28.82
N LYS A 1218 22.36 -17.13 29.24
CA LYS A 1218 21.51 -18.02 28.43
C LYS A 1218 21.14 -17.35 27.10
N LYS A 1219 21.55 -17.97 25.99
CA LYS A 1219 21.25 -17.47 24.64
C LYS A 1219 19.85 -17.90 24.21
N VAL A 1220 19.01 -16.93 23.85
CA VAL A 1220 17.67 -17.16 23.28
C VAL A 1220 17.76 -16.97 21.76
N ASN A 1221 17.16 -17.88 20.98
CA ASN A 1221 17.13 -17.77 19.52
C ASN A 1221 15.92 -16.93 19.08
N ILE A 1222 16.17 -15.76 18.49
CA ILE A 1222 15.10 -14.84 18.08
C ILE A 1222 14.31 -15.34 16.85
N LEU A 1223 14.97 -16.03 15.91
CA LEU A 1223 14.31 -16.65 14.76
C LEU A 1223 13.31 -17.73 15.21
N GLN A 1224 13.58 -18.42 16.31
CA GLN A 1224 12.64 -19.39 16.89
C GLN A 1224 11.40 -18.68 17.48
N LYS A 1225 11.59 -17.60 18.25
CA LYS A 1225 10.49 -16.75 18.74
C LYS A 1225 9.64 -16.18 17.60
N ILE A 1226 10.26 -15.69 16.52
CA ILE A 1226 9.57 -15.22 15.31
C ILE A 1226 8.78 -16.35 14.63
N LYS A 1227 9.37 -17.54 14.49
CA LYS A 1227 8.68 -18.72 13.95
C LYS A 1227 7.48 -19.11 14.80
N ASP A 1228 7.60 -19.04 16.12
CA ASP A 1228 6.51 -19.41 17.03
C ASP A 1228 5.41 -18.33 17.08
N GLN A 1229 5.75 -17.03 16.97
CA GLN A 1229 4.74 -15.98 16.71
C GLN A 1229 4.02 -16.20 15.37
N LYS A 1230 4.76 -16.43 14.27
CA LYS A 1230 4.18 -16.76 12.95
C LYS A 1230 3.32 -18.03 13.03
N LYS A 1231 3.64 -19.00 13.89
CA LYS A 1231 2.77 -20.16 14.17
C LYS A 1231 1.53 -19.79 14.97
N VAL A 1232 1.61 -18.92 15.99
CA VAL A 1232 0.44 -18.48 16.76
C VAL A 1232 -0.54 -17.72 15.89
N GLU A 1233 -0.06 -16.80 15.05
CA GLU A 1233 -0.85 -16.11 14.03
C GLU A 1233 -1.46 -17.12 13.01
N ARG A 1234 -0.72 -18.18 12.64
CA ARG A 1234 -1.22 -19.32 11.85
C ARG A 1234 -2.04 -20.35 12.67
N GLN A 1235 -2.11 -20.29 14.00
CA GLN A 1235 -2.85 -21.24 14.87
C GLN A 1235 -4.23 -20.72 15.27
N PHE A 1236 -4.43 -19.40 15.27
CA PHE A 1236 -5.75 -18.82 14.97
C PHE A 1236 -6.30 -19.29 13.61
N SER A 1237 -5.45 -19.89 12.75
CA SER A 1237 -5.80 -20.60 11.52
C SER A 1237 -5.51 -22.12 11.54
N SER A 1238 -5.30 -22.77 12.69
CA SER A 1238 -4.93 -24.20 12.75
C SER A 1238 -5.16 -24.86 14.12
N SER A 1239 -6.44 -25.08 14.49
CA SER A 1239 -6.83 -25.76 15.73
C SER A 1239 -7.08 -27.27 15.60
N SER A 1240 -6.19 -28.04 14.96
CA SER A 1240 -5.96 -29.47 15.26
C SER A 1240 -4.81 -30.06 14.42
N ASP A 1241 -3.64 -30.26 15.02
CA ASP A 1241 -2.64 -31.27 14.57
C ASP A 1241 -1.57 -31.43 15.68
N TYR A 1242 -1.98 -32.06 16.79
CA TYR A 1242 -1.07 -32.66 17.77
C TYR A 1242 -1.61 -34.04 18.14
N GLU A 1243 -1.17 -35.06 17.40
CA GLU A 1243 -0.87 -36.44 17.85
C GLU A 1243 -0.47 -37.30 16.63
N LEU A 1244 0.23 -38.41 16.88
CA LEU A 1244 0.69 -39.41 15.89
C LEU A 1244 1.89 -39.02 15.00
N SER A 1245 3.03 -38.72 15.64
CA SER A 1245 4.36 -39.00 15.08
C SER A 1245 5.19 -39.94 15.98
N SER A 1246 4.52 -40.97 16.52
CA SER A 1246 5.13 -42.15 17.14
C SER A 1246 4.18 -43.33 16.92
N VAL A 1247 4.74 -44.52 16.63
CA VAL A 1247 4.03 -45.73 16.14
C VAL A 1247 3.50 -45.59 14.70
N SER A 1248 3.85 -46.44 13.71
CA SER A 1248 4.94 -47.41 13.50
C SER A 1248 4.82 -48.00 12.08
N GLY A 1249 5.91 -48.49 11.49
CA GLY A 1249 5.87 -49.52 10.42
C GLY A 1249 5.97 -49.01 9.00
#